data_AF-B4KDA5-F1
#
_entry.id   AF-B4KDA5-F1
#
_cell.length_a   1.000
_cell.length_b   1.000
_cell.length_c   1.000
_cell.angle_alpha   90.00
_cell.angle_beta   90.00
_cell.angle_gamma   90.00
#
_symmetry.space_group_name_H-M   'P 1'
#
loop_
_entity.id
_entity.type
_entity.pdbx_description
1 polymer ?
#
loop_
_entity_poly.entity_id
_entity_poly.type
_entity_poly.pdbx_seq_one_letter_code
_entity_poly.pdbx_strand_id
1 'polypeptide(L)'
;MEQSSVWIKTRRQEQTESAAAAATTIATMSRSRITTYATATQGLNSIWSQLYAFVVVVVVALSLLLNCQVCQGAGRAPPEPYYGRYIGQFTNFAHGIKGSIYAVDESTLFVKSFAYDGTGPDAFFWVGKTARPSPEGYIIPYPEEYTGSDPPVLQAHNNTDIILRLPMGKRIKDIRWLSVWCRRFTVDFGEVFIPPGLDVPKPRVLPEFRRLAHGLRSSNISVLDAKTFYIPNLHYDGAGPDAYFWVGNGSEPNIMGIKVPNEVGSLDPLRGYQGEDIEIQLPGSLTVYDIDWLAVWCVEYRHNFGHVFIPKDLDVPPALGQTKITTTTTPRPVYSNCREILPNKLQVKWELQGEYVQIELFGRISEDQYMAFGLSGANGRPQMAQSDVVVAFYDSNARVFRAEDYFISDLSQCDGQRGVCPDERLGARNNVVVVSGDRKGGVTSIRYKRLLQTNEAIYDMPIPIDREVSIIAAVGPLNARKEANAHSHTASDHNPDDIRINFSKRNDHSCKNSLYDIKDESGPKPWPTLKIKGEQRFRASIGATGGKRGYTAITGIPSWGIAWYINDLLIPEITVERGLTYEFIIEGGNDPAQPARYHPFYITDSPEGGLGQKTGLEARKQKAYAGVEYDEDGNAIPTGVGRYCEWEHRTVDRSAEFDNFEQFKSTLVFKCEDGEPGYMNWTVPMDAPDTLYYQCFTHNNLGWRINVVDAGASTASTTLQLERNQLFFYMMLTVFSLVVTRSRLTNCLLA
;
A
#
# COMPACT_ATOMS: atom_id res chain seq x y z
N MET A 1 14.17 -60.04 17.84
CA MET A 1 12.73 -59.72 17.75
C MET A 1 12.49 -59.42 16.27
N GLU A 2 12.24 -60.39 15.39
CA GLU A 2 11.10 -61.34 15.38
C GLU A 2 9.75 -60.62 15.35
N GLN A 3 8.80 -60.92 14.45
CA GLN A 3 8.77 -61.92 13.36
C GLN A 3 7.77 -61.52 12.24
N SER A 4 8.04 -62.04 11.04
CA SER A 4 7.18 -62.52 9.90
C SER A 4 5.64 -62.62 10.07
N SER A 5 4.78 -62.73 9.04
CA SER A 5 4.86 -63.12 7.59
C SER A 5 3.57 -62.63 6.85
N VAL A 6 3.52 -62.20 5.58
CA VAL A 6 3.73 -62.83 4.22
C VAL A 6 2.65 -63.86 3.77
N TRP A 7 2.30 -63.82 2.45
CA TRP A 7 1.62 -64.79 1.53
C TRP A 7 0.17 -64.44 1.02
N ILE A 8 -0.38 -64.79 -0.18
CA ILE A 8 0.01 -65.50 -1.45
C ILE A 8 -0.76 -64.90 -2.69
N LYS A 9 -0.07 -64.68 -3.84
CA LYS A 9 -0.36 -64.86 -5.33
C LYS A 9 -1.81 -64.74 -5.94
N THR A 10 -2.09 -64.64 -7.27
CA THR A 10 -1.44 -65.23 -8.49
C THR A 10 -1.94 -64.74 -9.89
N ARG A 11 -1.04 -64.72 -10.92
CA ARG A 11 -1.22 -64.95 -12.42
C ARG A 11 -2.06 -63.95 -13.27
N ARG A 12 -1.90 -63.76 -14.61
CA ARG A 12 -1.22 -64.45 -15.78
C ARG A 12 -0.88 -63.36 -16.87
N GLN A 13 0.24 -63.31 -17.62
CA GLN A 13 0.61 -63.95 -18.94
C GLN A 13 -0.52 -63.93 -20.02
N GLU A 14 -0.37 -63.57 -21.32
CA GLU A 14 0.66 -63.73 -22.41
C GLU A 14 0.44 -62.65 -23.54
N GLN A 15 1.45 -62.09 -24.25
CA GLN A 15 2.17 -62.46 -25.52
C GLN A 15 1.59 -62.09 -26.93
N THR A 16 2.45 -61.38 -27.68
CA THR A 16 2.69 -61.02 -29.12
C THR A 16 2.12 -61.73 -30.38
N GLU A 17 1.99 -60.91 -31.45
CA GLU A 17 2.42 -61.07 -32.89
C GLU A 17 1.60 -61.71 -34.08
N SER A 18 1.26 -60.84 -35.06
CA SER A 18 1.61 -60.87 -36.52
C SER A 18 0.88 -61.70 -37.63
N ALA A 19 0.80 -61.05 -38.82
CA ALA A 19 1.05 -61.54 -40.21
C ALA A 19 -0.05 -62.01 -41.24
N ALA A 20 -0.16 -61.22 -42.34
CA ALA A 20 -0.08 -61.57 -43.80
C ALA A 20 -1.17 -62.28 -44.66
N ALA A 21 -1.52 -61.67 -45.82
CA ALA A 21 -1.80 -62.21 -47.20
C ALA A 21 -2.48 -61.11 -48.09
N ALA A 22 -2.02 -60.67 -49.28
CA ALA A 22 -1.96 -61.28 -50.64
C ALA A 22 -3.34 -61.49 -51.35
N ALA A 23 -3.63 -61.17 -52.64
CA ALA A 23 -2.93 -60.43 -53.73
C ALA A 23 -3.86 -60.13 -54.96
N THR A 24 -3.38 -59.34 -55.96
CA THR A 24 -3.75 -59.31 -57.44
C THR A 24 -5.17 -58.84 -57.89
N THR A 25 -5.47 -58.22 -59.08
CA THR A 25 -4.72 -57.91 -60.35
C THR A 25 -5.40 -56.82 -61.26
N ILE A 26 -4.59 -56.09 -62.06
CA ILE A 26 -4.78 -55.63 -63.50
C ILE A 26 -5.67 -54.42 -63.94
N ALA A 27 -5.10 -53.65 -64.89
CA ALA A 27 -5.67 -52.76 -65.96
C ALA A 27 -6.27 -51.37 -65.63
N THR A 28 -6.25 -50.35 -66.52
CA THR A 28 -5.15 -49.67 -67.30
C THR A 28 -5.73 -48.44 -68.05
N MET A 29 -5.00 -47.30 -68.09
CA MET A 29 -5.04 -46.23 -69.14
C MET A 29 -6.37 -45.43 -69.37
N SER A 30 -6.42 -44.21 -69.96
CA SER A 30 -5.43 -43.26 -70.51
C SER A 30 -6.00 -41.81 -70.64
N ARG A 31 -5.11 -40.82 -70.86
CA ARG A 31 -5.18 -39.45 -71.45
C ARG A 31 -6.45 -39.07 -72.30
N SER A 32 -6.80 -37.81 -72.63
CA SER A 32 -6.16 -36.46 -72.66
C SER A 32 -7.25 -35.37 -72.87
N ARG A 33 -7.21 -34.17 -72.27
CA ARG A 33 -6.58 -32.89 -72.72
C ARG A 33 -7.33 -32.10 -73.84
N ILE A 34 -7.32 -30.77 -73.73
CA ILE A 34 -7.69 -29.69 -74.70
C ILE A 34 -9.16 -29.19 -74.62
N THR A 35 -9.56 -27.94 -74.90
CA THR A 35 -9.21 -26.53 -74.59
C THR A 35 -10.22 -25.67 -75.40
N THR A 36 -10.79 -24.60 -74.82
CA THR A 36 -11.19 -23.30 -75.45
C THR A 36 -12.44 -23.05 -76.35
N TYR A 37 -12.98 -21.83 -76.14
CA TYR A 37 -13.66 -20.85 -77.03
C TYR A 37 -15.16 -20.94 -77.45
N ALA A 38 -15.95 -20.09 -76.79
CA ALA A 38 -16.69 -18.91 -77.32
C ALA A 38 -18.02 -19.02 -78.12
N THR A 39 -18.91 -18.04 -77.81
CA THR A 39 -20.08 -17.52 -78.57
C THR A 39 -21.25 -18.50 -78.86
N ALA A 40 -22.42 -18.33 -78.24
CA ALA A 40 -23.54 -17.43 -78.63
C ALA A 40 -24.25 -17.91 -79.93
N THR A 41 -25.58 -18.10 -79.99
CA THR A 41 -26.69 -17.31 -79.41
C THR A 41 -28.00 -18.12 -79.17
N GLN A 42 -28.93 -17.50 -78.43
CA GLN A 42 -30.41 -17.63 -78.49
C GLN A 42 -31.13 -18.94 -78.06
N GLY A 43 -32.07 -18.77 -77.11
CA GLY A 43 -33.45 -19.21 -77.36
C GLY A 43 -34.08 -20.26 -76.43
N LEU A 44 -34.67 -19.81 -75.31
CA LEU A 44 -35.93 -20.36 -74.77
C LEU A 44 -36.00 -21.87 -74.47
N ASN A 45 -35.02 -22.39 -73.73
CA ASN A 45 -35.27 -23.45 -72.73
C ASN A 45 -34.72 -23.05 -71.33
N SER A 46 -34.63 -21.74 -71.10
CA SER A 46 -33.88 -21.09 -70.03
C SER A 46 -34.68 -20.86 -68.74
N ILE A 47 -35.58 -21.77 -68.37
CA ILE A 47 -36.41 -21.60 -67.16
C ILE A 47 -36.19 -22.75 -66.17
N TRP A 48 -36.21 -24.01 -66.63
CA TRP A 48 -36.20 -25.16 -65.70
C TRP A 48 -34.82 -25.69 -65.32
N SER A 49 -33.82 -25.67 -66.21
CA SER A 49 -32.44 -26.07 -65.83
C SER A 49 -31.70 -24.99 -65.04
N GLN A 50 -31.99 -23.70 -65.29
CA GLN A 50 -31.43 -22.60 -64.52
C GLN A 50 -31.97 -22.58 -63.09
N LEU A 51 -33.26 -22.89 -62.86
CA LEU A 51 -33.81 -23.07 -61.51
C LEU A 51 -33.07 -24.15 -60.72
N TYR A 52 -32.78 -25.31 -61.33
CA TYR A 52 -32.10 -26.40 -60.63
C TYR A 52 -30.63 -26.07 -60.31
N ALA A 53 -29.90 -25.48 -61.26
CA ALA A 53 -28.53 -25.04 -61.02
C ALA A 53 -28.45 -23.91 -59.97
N PHE A 54 -29.39 -22.97 -60.00
CA PHE A 54 -29.47 -21.88 -59.02
C PHE A 54 -29.81 -22.42 -57.63
N VAL A 55 -30.74 -23.37 -57.49
CA VAL A 55 -31.05 -24.02 -56.21
C VAL A 55 -29.85 -24.78 -55.65
N VAL A 56 -29.09 -25.53 -56.47
CA VAL A 56 -27.88 -26.23 -55.97
C VAL A 56 -26.80 -25.25 -55.53
N VAL A 57 -26.56 -24.16 -56.28
CA VAL A 57 -25.62 -23.11 -55.88
C VAL A 57 -26.08 -22.39 -54.62
N VAL A 58 -27.39 -22.10 -54.49
CA VAL A 58 -27.98 -21.49 -53.29
C VAL A 58 -27.89 -22.43 -52.09
N VAL A 59 -28.08 -23.75 -52.24
CA VAL A 59 -27.94 -24.73 -51.15
C VAL A 59 -26.48 -24.89 -50.74
N VAL A 60 -25.52 -24.93 -51.67
CA VAL A 60 -24.09 -24.97 -51.35
C VAL A 60 -23.66 -23.67 -50.67
N ALA A 61 -24.10 -22.51 -51.16
CA ALA A 61 -23.87 -21.22 -50.52
C ALA A 61 -24.52 -21.15 -49.13
N LEU A 62 -25.74 -21.66 -48.94
CA LEU A 62 -26.39 -21.77 -47.63
C LEU A 62 -25.63 -22.71 -46.70
N SER A 63 -25.07 -23.83 -47.18
CA SER A 63 -24.24 -24.71 -46.34
C SER A 63 -22.90 -24.07 -45.95
N LEU A 64 -22.33 -23.21 -46.81
CA LEU A 64 -21.14 -22.41 -46.48
C LEU A 64 -21.49 -21.26 -45.51
N LEU A 65 -22.68 -20.66 -45.62
CA LEU A 65 -23.19 -19.65 -44.69
C LEU A 65 -23.62 -20.26 -43.34
N LEU A 66 -24.14 -21.48 -43.32
CA LEU A 66 -24.48 -22.24 -42.11
C LEU A 66 -23.22 -22.75 -41.39
N ASN A 67 -22.15 -23.07 -42.13
CA ASN A 67 -20.80 -23.25 -41.57
C ASN A 67 -20.16 -21.93 -41.07
N CYS A 68 -20.84 -20.78 -41.21
CA CYS A 68 -20.33 -19.47 -40.80
C CYS A 68 -20.99 -18.91 -39.50
N GLN A 69 -21.90 -19.64 -38.85
CA GLN A 69 -22.59 -19.14 -37.63
C GLN A 69 -22.48 -20.02 -36.37
N VAL A 70 -21.78 -21.15 -36.40
CA VAL A 70 -21.43 -21.90 -35.16
C VAL A 70 -19.96 -22.30 -35.11
N CYS A 71 -19.07 -21.32 -35.36
CA CYS A 71 -17.78 -21.32 -34.67
C CYS A 71 -18.03 -20.75 -33.28
N GLN A 72 -17.93 -21.60 -32.26
CA GLN A 72 -18.13 -21.27 -30.86
C GLN A 72 -17.24 -20.08 -30.45
N GLY A 73 -17.75 -19.24 -29.54
CA GLY A 73 -17.03 -18.07 -29.04
C GLY A 73 -15.78 -18.44 -28.26
N ALA A 74 -14.66 -18.63 -28.96
CA ALA A 74 -13.35 -18.54 -28.35
C ALA A 74 -13.10 -17.07 -27.99
N GLY A 75 -12.75 -16.80 -26.73
CA GLY A 75 -12.49 -15.46 -26.21
C GLY A 75 -11.35 -14.78 -26.96
N ARG A 76 -11.70 -13.99 -27.97
CA ARG A 76 -10.83 -13.01 -28.60
C ARG A 76 -11.12 -11.66 -27.98
N ALA A 77 -10.06 -10.88 -27.74
CA ALA A 77 -10.18 -9.49 -27.31
C ALA A 77 -11.24 -8.76 -28.16
N PRO A 78 -12.19 -8.02 -27.55
CA PRO A 78 -13.13 -7.21 -28.30
C PRO A 78 -12.40 -6.21 -29.21
N PRO A 79 -12.91 -5.91 -30.41
CA PRO A 79 -12.29 -4.90 -31.27
C PRO A 79 -12.37 -3.52 -30.61
N GLU A 80 -11.21 -2.90 -30.39
CA GLU A 80 -11.11 -1.56 -29.83
C GLU A 80 -11.61 -0.48 -30.82
N PRO A 81 -12.27 0.60 -30.36
CA PRO A 81 -12.63 0.89 -28.97
C PRO A 81 -13.80 0.03 -28.44
N TYR A 82 -13.59 -0.69 -27.33
CA TYR A 82 -14.58 -1.57 -26.74
C TYR A 82 -15.57 -0.82 -25.83
N TYR A 83 -16.87 -0.91 -26.14
CA TYR A 83 -17.95 -0.24 -25.40
C TYR A 83 -18.96 -1.19 -24.73
N GLY A 84 -18.66 -2.49 -24.68
CA GLY A 84 -19.62 -3.52 -24.25
C GLY A 84 -20.47 -4.06 -25.40
N ARG A 85 -21.57 -4.74 -25.07
CA ARG A 85 -22.44 -5.44 -26.03
C ARG A 85 -23.37 -4.46 -26.74
N TYR A 86 -23.26 -4.31 -28.06
CA TYR A 86 -24.14 -3.42 -28.82
C TYR A 86 -25.62 -3.83 -28.72
N ILE A 87 -26.49 -2.85 -28.48
CA ILE A 87 -27.95 -2.99 -28.39
C ILE A 87 -28.62 -2.51 -29.68
N GLY A 88 -28.31 -1.29 -30.12
CA GLY A 88 -29.02 -0.63 -31.21
C GLY A 88 -28.73 0.88 -31.28
N GLN A 89 -29.50 1.58 -32.10
CA GLN A 89 -29.44 3.04 -32.24
C GLN A 89 -30.82 3.64 -31.89
N PHE A 90 -30.83 4.86 -31.33
CA PHE A 90 -32.09 5.57 -31.11
C PHE A 90 -32.82 5.83 -32.44
N THR A 91 -34.12 5.54 -32.46
CA THR A 91 -35.05 5.99 -33.50
C THR A 91 -35.53 7.39 -33.14
N ASN A 92 -35.30 8.36 -34.02
CA ASN A 92 -35.71 9.76 -33.79
C ASN A 92 -37.18 9.99 -34.15
N PHE A 93 -37.98 10.50 -33.22
CA PHE A 93 -39.35 10.95 -33.48
C PHE A 93 -39.51 12.47 -33.39
N ALA A 94 -38.81 13.11 -32.44
CA ALA A 94 -38.81 14.56 -32.26
C ALA A 94 -37.47 15.01 -31.64
N HIS A 95 -37.20 16.31 -31.62
CA HIS A 95 -36.06 16.92 -30.91
C HIS A 95 -34.64 16.43 -31.28
N GLY A 96 -34.52 15.72 -32.41
CA GLY A 96 -33.24 15.35 -33.01
C GLY A 96 -32.49 14.25 -32.27
N ILE A 97 -33.19 13.35 -31.57
CA ILE A 97 -32.60 12.27 -30.78
C ILE A 97 -31.67 11.41 -31.65
N LYS A 98 -30.41 11.27 -31.22
CA LYS A 98 -29.43 10.36 -31.82
C LYS A 98 -28.62 9.69 -30.72
N GLY A 99 -27.99 8.58 -31.05
CA GLY A 99 -27.00 7.89 -30.22
C GLY A 99 -27.02 6.38 -30.45
N SER A 100 -25.87 5.73 -30.26
CA SER A 100 -25.72 4.28 -30.34
C SER A 100 -25.56 3.68 -28.94
N ILE A 101 -26.35 2.66 -28.60
CA ILE A 101 -26.49 2.13 -27.25
C ILE A 101 -25.76 0.80 -27.13
N TYR A 102 -25.02 0.64 -26.03
CA TYR A 102 -24.27 -0.56 -25.65
C TYR A 102 -24.59 -0.94 -24.19
N ALA A 103 -24.71 -2.24 -23.90
CA ALA A 103 -24.76 -2.77 -22.54
C ALA A 103 -23.34 -3.00 -22.02
N VAL A 104 -23.03 -2.34 -20.91
CA VAL A 104 -21.69 -2.33 -20.31
C VAL A 104 -21.57 -3.42 -19.23
N ASP A 105 -22.61 -3.60 -18.42
CA ASP A 105 -22.75 -4.65 -17.40
C ASP A 105 -24.25 -5.03 -17.21
N GLU A 106 -24.65 -5.70 -16.12
CA GLU A 106 -26.08 -6.04 -15.88
C GLU A 106 -27.00 -4.82 -15.64
N SER A 107 -26.45 -3.65 -15.34
CA SER A 107 -27.16 -2.43 -14.90
C SER A 107 -26.74 -1.13 -15.60
N THR A 108 -25.62 -1.11 -16.32
CA THR A 108 -25.07 0.09 -16.96
C THR A 108 -25.20 0.05 -18.49
N LEU A 109 -25.73 1.14 -19.05
CA LEU A 109 -25.82 1.40 -20.49
C LEU A 109 -24.85 2.52 -20.88
N PHE A 110 -24.19 2.39 -22.02
CA PHE A 110 -23.40 3.46 -22.63
C PHE A 110 -24.08 3.93 -23.92
N VAL A 111 -24.30 5.24 -24.03
CA VAL A 111 -24.88 5.90 -25.20
C VAL A 111 -23.78 6.73 -25.86
N LYS A 112 -23.29 6.24 -26.99
CA LYS A 112 -22.26 6.89 -27.81
C LYS A 112 -22.89 7.96 -28.70
N SER A 113 -22.29 9.15 -28.70
CA SER A 113 -22.64 10.30 -29.55
C SER A 113 -24.13 10.70 -29.43
N PHE A 114 -24.61 10.84 -28.19
CA PHE A 114 -25.97 11.27 -27.91
C PHE A 114 -26.21 12.72 -28.37
N ALA A 115 -27.34 12.97 -29.01
CA ALA A 115 -27.77 14.31 -29.38
C ALA A 115 -29.25 14.54 -29.04
N TYR A 116 -29.59 15.74 -28.56
CA TYR A 116 -30.94 16.18 -28.21
C TYR A 116 -30.96 17.71 -28.11
N ASP A 117 -31.99 18.37 -28.65
CA ASP A 117 -32.04 19.85 -28.71
C ASP A 117 -32.30 20.56 -27.36
N GLY A 118 -32.71 19.83 -26.31
CA GLY A 118 -32.95 20.40 -24.98
C GLY A 118 -34.25 21.21 -24.83
N THR A 119 -35.11 21.25 -25.84
CA THR A 119 -36.31 22.12 -25.84
C THR A 119 -37.56 21.47 -25.22
N GLY A 120 -37.51 20.17 -24.92
CA GLY A 120 -38.57 19.46 -24.22
C GLY A 120 -38.68 19.88 -22.74
N PRO A 121 -39.86 20.30 -22.25
CA PRO A 121 -39.98 20.98 -20.96
C PRO A 121 -39.96 20.06 -19.71
N ASP A 122 -39.98 18.74 -19.89
CA ASP A 122 -40.02 17.73 -18.81
C ASP A 122 -39.54 16.37 -19.35
N ALA A 123 -38.42 16.39 -20.08
CA ALA A 123 -37.82 15.24 -20.76
C ALA A 123 -36.79 14.50 -19.88
N PHE A 124 -36.76 13.17 -19.95
CA PHE A 124 -35.85 12.31 -19.18
C PHE A 124 -35.44 11.06 -19.96
N PHE A 125 -34.35 10.42 -19.55
CA PHE A 125 -34.08 9.03 -19.91
C PHE A 125 -35.07 8.11 -19.17
N TRP A 126 -35.74 7.24 -19.91
CA TRP A 126 -36.92 6.51 -19.45
C TRP A 126 -36.85 5.05 -19.89
N VAL A 127 -37.14 4.10 -19.00
CA VAL A 127 -37.09 2.66 -19.29
C VAL A 127 -38.33 1.93 -18.79
N GLY A 128 -38.76 0.89 -19.49
CA GLY A 128 -39.93 0.11 -19.06
C GLY A 128 -39.96 -1.31 -19.59
N LYS A 129 -41.00 -2.03 -19.16
CA LYS A 129 -41.20 -3.48 -19.43
C LYS A 129 -42.33 -3.77 -20.41
N THR A 130 -43.10 -2.75 -20.76
CA THR A 130 -44.21 -2.77 -21.72
C THR A 130 -43.71 -3.02 -23.14
N ALA A 131 -44.62 -3.29 -24.08
CA ALA A 131 -44.25 -3.58 -25.47
C ALA A 131 -43.75 -2.34 -26.26
N ARG A 132 -43.98 -1.13 -25.74
CA ARG A 132 -43.54 0.18 -26.27
C ARG A 132 -43.40 1.19 -25.11
N PRO A 133 -42.64 2.29 -25.27
CA PRO A 133 -42.61 3.43 -24.36
C PRO A 133 -44.00 3.86 -23.90
N SER A 134 -44.15 4.07 -22.59
CA SER A 134 -45.42 4.42 -21.97
C SER A 134 -45.23 5.18 -20.65
N PRO A 135 -46.28 5.84 -20.12
CA PRO A 135 -46.20 6.60 -18.86
C PRO A 135 -45.78 5.76 -17.64
N GLU A 136 -45.98 4.43 -17.66
CA GLU A 136 -45.66 3.49 -16.59
C GLU A 136 -44.18 3.05 -16.54
N GLY A 137 -43.31 3.74 -17.28
CA GLY A 137 -41.86 3.56 -17.20
C GLY A 137 -41.24 4.15 -15.94
N TYR A 138 -39.92 3.96 -15.82
CA TYR A 138 -39.08 4.44 -14.73
C TYR A 138 -38.07 5.43 -15.29
N ILE A 139 -37.83 6.53 -14.57
CA ILE A 139 -36.74 7.45 -14.89
C ILE A 139 -35.39 6.78 -14.59
N ILE A 140 -34.43 6.94 -15.49
CA ILE A 140 -33.01 6.82 -15.17
C ILE A 140 -32.54 8.21 -14.69
N PRO A 141 -32.10 8.37 -13.42
CA PRO A 141 -31.52 9.62 -12.96
C PRO A 141 -30.30 10.00 -13.82
N TYR A 142 -30.31 11.23 -14.32
CA TYR A 142 -29.20 11.78 -15.10
C TYR A 142 -29.06 13.28 -14.77
N PRO A 143 -27.84 13.81 -14.52
CA PRO A 143 -26.56 13.10 -14.48
C PRO A 143 -26.47 12.08 -13.33
N GLU A 144 -25.52 11.13 -13.43
CA GLU A 144 -25.42 9.96 -12.55
C GLU A 144 -25.30 10.33 -11.06
N GLU A 145 -24.66 11.47 -10.77
CA GLU A 145 -24.39 11.96 -9.43
C GLU A 145 -25.63 12.52 -8.71
N TYR A 146 -26.82 12.49 -9.34
CA TYR A 146 -28.04 13.03 -8.78
C TYR A 146 -28.70 12.08 -7.75
N THR A 147 -28.76 12.51 -6.49
CA THR A 147 -29.27 11.74 -5.35
C THR A 147 -30.65 12.17 -4.84
N GLY A 148 -31.32 13.11 -5.52
CA GLY A 148 -32.67 13.57 -5.13
C GLY A 148 -33.80 12.67 -5.65
N SER A 149 -35.04 12.99 -5.24
CA SER A 149 -36.23 12.18 -5.56
C SER A 149 -36.86 12.44 -6.94
N ASP A 150 -36.65 13.61 -7.54
CA ASP A 150 -37.08 13.93 -8.91
C ASP A 150 -35.87 14.51 -9.68
N PRO A 151 -35.27 13.78 -10.64
CA PRO A 151 -34.06 14.22 -11.33
C PRO A 151 -34.26 15.52 -12.13
N PRO A 152 -33.17 16.23 -12.45
CA PRO A 152 -33.27 17.42 -13.30
C PRO A 152 -33.72 17.04 -14.71
N VAL A 153 -34.49 17.92 -15.33
CA VAL A 153 -34.92 17.76 -16.73
C VAL A 153 -33.69 17.67 -17.64
N LEU A 154 -33.71 16.73 -18.59
CA LEU A 154 -32.62 16.50 -19.54
C LEU A 154 -32.33 17.77 -20.33
N GLN A 155 -31.07 18.20 -20.33
CA GLN A 155 -30.60 19.40 -21.01
C GLN A 155 -30.21 19.09 -22.47
N ALA A 156 -29.85 20.12 -23.25
CA ALA A 156 -29.37 19.94 -24.62
C ALA A 156 -28.05 19.15 -24.65
N HIS A 157 -27.93 18.22 -25.60
CA HIS A 157 -26.74 17.40 -25.83
C HIS A 157 -26.34 17.44 -27.30
N ASN A 158 -25.04 17.56 -27.57
CA ASN A 158 -24.50 17.65 -28.93
C ASN A 158 -23.37 16.62 -29.12
N ASN A 159 -23.74 15.43 -29.59
CA ASN A 159 -22.83 14.29 -29.83
C ASN A 159 -21.98 13.90 -28.60
N THR A 160 -22.55 14.01 -27.39
CA THR A 160 -21.88 13.67 -26.14
C THR A 160 -22.00 12.19 -25.82
N ASP A 161 -20.93 11.55 -25.33
CA ASP A 161 -20.99 10.19 -24.82
C ASP A 161 -21.56 10.20 -23.37
N ILE A 162 -22.49 9.28 -23.08
CA ILE A 162 -23.25 9.26 -21.82
C ILE A 162 -23.23 7.85 -21.20
N ILE A 163 -23.00 7.77 -19.90
CA ILE A 163 -23.21 6.57 -19.08
C ILE A 163 -24.55 6.70 -18.36
N LEU A 164 -25.36 5.65 -18.41
CA LEU A 164 -26.68 5.56 -17.79
C LEU A 164 -26.72 4.33 -16.87
N ARG A 165 -26.81 4.52 -15.55
CA ARG A 165 -27.00 3.43 -14.59
C ARG A 165 -28.48 3.25 -14.27
N LEU A 166 -28.99 2.03 -14.44
CA LEU A 166 -30.38 1.71 -14.13
C LEU A 166 -30.65 1.89 -12.62
N PRO A 167 -31.87 2.34 -12.21
CA PRO A 167 -32.26 2.44 -10.81
C PRO A 167 -32.09 1.14 -10.03
N MET A 168 -31.86 1.24 -8.72
CA MET A 168 -31.65 0.09 -7.84
C MET A 168 -32.70 -1.02 -8.03
N GLY A 169 -32.21 -2.26 -8.13
CA GLY A 169 -33.06 -3.45 -8.34
C GLY A 169 -33.61 -3.63 -9.76
N LYS A 170 -33.18 -2.81 -10.73
CA LYS A 170 -33.44 -3.02 -12.17
C LYS A 170 -32.16 -3.52 -12.86
N ARG A 171 -32.31 -4.39 -13.85
CA ARG A 171 -31.23 -4.88 -14.71
C ARG A 171 -31.63 -4.71 -16.17
N ILE A 172 -30.68 -4.65 -17.10
CA ILE A 172 -30.92 -4.48 -18.54
C ILE A 172 -31.82 -5.59 -19.08
N LYS A 173 -31.61 -6.84 -18.63
CA LYS A 173 -32.46 -8.00 -18.98
C LYS A 173 -33.90 -7.94 -18.44
N ASP A 174 -34.20 -7.02 -17.52
CA ASP A 174 -35.53 -6.86 -16.93
C ASP A 174 -36.35 -5.73 -17.59
N ILE A 175 -35.78 -4.98 -18.54
CA ILE A 175 -36.42 -3.91 -19.32
C ILE A 175 -36.51 -4.28 -20.81
N ARG A 176 -37.43 -3.66 -21.55
CA ARG A 176 -37.67 -3.91 -22.99
C ARG A 176 -37.22 -2.76 -23.88
N TRP A 177 -37.15 -1.54 -23.36
CA TRP A 177 -36.83 -0.35 -24.14
C TRP A 177 -36.18 0.72 -23.27
N LEU A 178 -35.40 1.59 -23.92
CA LEU A 178 -34.90 2.87 -23.43
C LEU A 178 -35.45 3.96 -24.35
N SER A 179 -35.96 5.05 -23.80
CA SER A 179 -36.57 6.17 -24.51
C SER A 179 -36.12 7.51 -23.91
N VAL A 180 -36.14 8.56 -24.72
CA VAL A 180 -36.15 9.95 -24.25
C VAL A 180 -37.61 10.40 -24.17
N TRP A 181 -38.17 10.39 -22.96
CA TRP A 181 -39.61 10.56 -22.73
C TRP A 181 -39.93 11.91 -22.09
N CYS A 182 -40.92 12.62 -22.63
CA CYS A 182 -41.46 13.84 -22.03
C CYS A 182 -42.65 13.49 -21.12
N ARG A 183 -42.40 13.49 -19.80
CA ARG A 183 -43.40 13.15 -18.78
C ARG A 183 -44.61 14.08 -18.83
N ARG A 184 -44.39 15.40 -18.95
CA ARG A 184 -45.46 16.42 -19.05
C ARG A 184 -46.42 16.25 -20.23
N PHE A 185 -45.96 15.76 -21.38
CA PHE A 185 -46.79 15.58 -22.57
C PHE A 185 -47.15 14.11 -22.87
N THR A 186 -46.57 13.15 -22.14
CA THR A 186 -46.70 11.71 -22.38
C THR A 186 -46.31 11.32 -23.81
N VAL A 187 -45.21 11.90 -24.32
CA VAL A 187 -44.70 11.69 -25.67
C VAL A 187 -43.27 11.16 -25.62
N ASP A 188 -42.99 10.17 -26.46
CA ASP A 188 -41.66 9.66 -26.75
C ASP A 188 -40.98 10.52 -27.83
N PHE A 189 -39.77 10.99 -27.57
CA PHE A 189 -38.95 11.73 -28.54
C PHE A 189 -37.99 10.81 -29.30
N GLY A 190 -37.69 9.62 -28.77
CA GLY A 190 -36.96 8.59 -29.48
C GLY A 190 -36.60 7.38 -28.61
N GLU A 191 -36.72 6.19 -29.20
CA GLU A 191 -36.60 4.89 -28.52
C GLU A 191 -35.52 3.97 -29.08
N VAL A 192 -35.11 2.99 -28.27
CA VAL A 192 -34.41 1.77 -28.69
C VAL A 192 -34.95 0.58 -27.89
N PHE A 193 -35.14 -0.56 -28.56
CA PHE A 193 -35.55 -1.81 -27.91
C PHE A 193 -34.34 -2.65 -27.48
N ILE A 194 -34.44 -3.30 -26.32
CA ILE A 194 -33.44 -4.22 -25.80
C ILE A 194 -33.67 -5.61 -26.44
N PRO A 195 -32.67 -6.21 -27.12
CA PRO A 195 -32.81 -7.53 -27.71
C PRO A 195 -33.15 -8.62 -26.68
N PRO A 196 -34.11 -9.52 -26.96
CA PRO A 196 -34.36 -10.66 -26.09
C PRO A 196 -33.15 -11.61 -26.08
N GLY A 197 -32.73 -12.03 -24.88
CA GLY A 197 -31.55 -12.90 -24.74
C GLY A 197 -30.20 -12.19 -24.88
N LEU A 198 -30.16 -10.85 -24.75
CA LEU A 198 -28.91 -10.08 -24.68
C LEU A 198 -28.03 -10.58 -23.53
N ASP A 199 -26.88 -11.18 -23.86
CA ASP A 199 -25.85 -11.51 -22.87
C ASP A 199 -24.89 -10.33 -22.70
N VAL A 200 -24.63 -9.98 -21.44
CA VAL A 200 -23.95 -8.74 -21.04
C VAL A 200 -22.66 -9.06 -20.30
N PRO A 201 -21.58 -8.28 -20.48
CA PRO A 201 -20.29 -8.55 -19.84
C PRO A 201 -20.38 -8.50 -18.31
N LYS A 202 -19.56 -9.29 -17.60
CA LYS A 202 -19.63 -9.42 -16.13
C LYS A 202 -18.25 -9.51 -15.47
N PRO A 203 -18.07 -8.98 -14.25
CA PRO A 203 -16.84 -9.19 -13.48
C PRO A 203 -16.50 -10.67 -13.32
N ARG A 204 -15.20 -11.00 -13.38
CA ARG A 204 -14.68 -12.38 -13.25
C ARG A 204 -13.91 -12.53 -11.95
N VAL A 205 -14.26 -13.53 -11.15
CA VAL A 205 -13.47 -13.93 -9.98
C VAL A 205 -12.37 -14.92 -10.39
N LEU A 206 -11.15 -14.67 -9.92
CA LEU A 206 -9.94 -15.47 -10.06
C LEU A 206 -9.53 -16.03 -8.68
N PRO A 207 -8.65 -17.05 -8.62
CA PRO A 207 -8.07 -17.52 -7.35
C PRO A 207 -7.25 -16.45 -6.61
N GLU A 208 -6.86 -16.75 -5.36
CA GLU A 208 -5.83 -16.00 -4.63
C GLU A 208 -4.44 -16.09 -5.30
N PHE A 209 -3.54 -15.17 -4.94
CA PHE A 209 -2.13 -15.28 -5.31
C PHE A 209 -1.50 -16.59 -4.80
N ARG A 210 -0.74 -17.28 -5.67
CA ARG A 210 0.15 -18.37 -5.26
C ARG A 210 1.18 -17.86 -4.25
N ARG A 211 1.21 -18.43 -3.05
CA ARG A 211 2.07 -18.00 -1.94
C ARG A 211 3.49 -18.56 -2.12
N LEU A 212 4.45 -17.76 -2.57
CA LEU A 212 5.82 -18.22 -2.83
C LEU A 212 6.85 -17.64 -1.85
N ALA A 213 6.80 -16.33 -1.57
CA ALA A 213 7.74 -15.66 -0.68
C ALA A 213 7.10 -14.46 0.05
N HIS A 214 7.85 -13.88 1.01
CA HIS A 214 7.53 -12.60 1.65
C HIS A 214 6.13 -12.46 2.27
N GLY A 215 5.58 -13.59 2.75
CA GLY A 215 4.24 -13.65 3.32
C GLY A 215 3.10 -13.37 2.34
N LEU A 216 3.37 -13.28 1.02
CA LEU A 216 2.39 -12.88 0.01
C LEU A 216 1.18 -13.81 -0.01
N ARG A 217 0.00 -13.24 0.21
CA ARG A 217 -1.31 -13.91 0.11
C ARG A 217 -2.41 -12.86 -0.12
N SER A 218 -3.53 -13.29 -0.68
CA SER A 218 -4.75 -12.50 -0.82
C SER A 218 -5.96 -13.41 -0.62
N SER A 219 -7.16 -12.83 -0.61
CA SER A 219 -8.38 -13.55 -0.96
C SER A 219 -8.51 -13.69 -2.50
N ASN A 220 -9.60 -14.29 -2.99
CA ASN A 220 -9.88 -14.41 -4.43
C ASN A 220 -9.93 -13.03 -5.11
N ILE A 221 -9.14 -12.87 -6.17
CA ILE A 221 -8.99 -11.61 -6.93
C ILE A 221 -10.17 -11.43 -7.89
N SER A 222 -10.65 -10.21 -8.10
CA SER A 222 -11.76 -9.93 -9.03
C SER A 222 -11.31 -9.00 -10.17
N VAL A 223 -11.53 -9.42 -11.41
CA VAL A 223 -11.43 -8.56 -12.60
C VAL A 223 -12.75 -7.83 -12.74
N LEU A 224 -12.74 -6.52 -12.49
CA LEU A 224 -13.96 -5.68 -12.52
C LEU A 224 -14.32 -5.26 -13.94
N ASP A 225 -13.31 -4.92 -14.75
CA ASP A 225 -13.41 -4.51 -16.15
C ASP A 225 -12.15 -4.93 -16.93
N ALA A 226 -12.07 -4.53 -18.20
CA ALA A 226 -10.96 -4.78 -19.11
C ALA A 226 -9.57 -4.30 -18.62
N LYS A 227 -9.46 -3.52 -17.52
CA LYS A 227 -8.20 -3.00 -16.96
C LYS A 227 -8.09 -3.07 -15.43
N THR A 228 -9.20 -3.16 -14.69
CA THR A 228 -9.18 -3.00 -13.22
C THR A 228 -9.25 -4.34 -12.49
N PHE A 229 -8.34 -4.55 -11.54
CA PHE A 229 -8.31 -5.67 -10.61
C PHE A 229 -8.61 -5.19 -9.18
N TYR A 230 -9.51 -5.86 -8.49
CA TYR A 230 -9.73 -5.75 -7.04
C TYR A 230 -9.07 -6.95 -6.35
N ILE A 231 -8.19 -6.68 -5.39
CA ILE A 231 -7.38 -7.66 -4.66
C ILE A 231 -7.73 -7.53 -3.17
N PRO A 232 -8.65 -8.36 -2.66
CA PRO A 232 -9.02 -8.32 -1.25
C PRO A 232 -8.00 -8.99 -0.34
N ASN A 233 -7.90 -8.52 0.91
CA ASN A 233 -7.14 -9.12 2.01
C ASN A 233 -5.64 -9.36 1.69
N LEU A 234 -5.03 -8.47 0.90
CA LEU A 234 -3.63 -8.55 0.51
C LEU A 234 -2.70 -8.44 1.71
N HIS A 235 -1.77 -9.37 1.82
CA HIS A 235 -0.66 -9.31 2.76
C HIS A 235 0.66 -9.45 2.01
N TYR A 236 1.68 -8.72 2.46
CA TYR A 236 3.08 -8.80 1.99
C TYR A 236 3.96 -8.12 3.05
N ASP A 237 5.12 -8.68 3.37
CA ASP A 237 5.96 -8.20 4.49
C ASP A 237 6.65 -6.85 4.25
N GLY A 238 6.78 -6.41 2.99
CA GLY A 238 7.47 -5.17 2.63
C GLY A 238 9.00 -5.26 2.68
N ALA A 239 9.59 -6.44 2.86
CA ALA A 239 11.03 -6.64 2.99
C ALA A 239 11.76 -6.77 1.64
N GLY A 240 11.04 -7.00 0.53
CA GLY A 240 11.62 -6.99 -0.81
C GLY A 240 11.97 -5.55 -1.24
N PRO A 241 13.25 -5.22 -1.51
CA PRO A 241 13.70 -3.84 -1.68
C PRO A 241 13.23 -3.17 -2.99
N ASP A 242 12.80 -3.97 -3.98
CA ASP A 242 12.45 -3.52 -5.33
C ASP A 242 11.29 -4.35 -5.91
N ALA A 243 10.22 -4.51 -5.12
CA ALA A 243 9.04 -5.34 -5.45
C ALA A 243 7.90 -4.52 -6.07
N TYR A 244 7.17 -5.09 -7.05
CA TYR A 244 6.13 -4.41 -7.81
C TYR A 244 4.96 -5.33 -8.20
N PHE A 245 3.79 -4.73 -8.45
CA PHE A 245 2.77 -5.38 -9.27
C PHE A 245 3.26 -5.49 -10.72
N TRP A 246 3.14 -6.67 -11.29
CA TRP A 246 3.82 -7.06 -12.52
C TRP A 246 2.88 -7.92 -13.36
N VAL A 247 2.75 -7.61 -14.65
CA VAL A 247 1.89 -8.37 -15.58
C VAL A 247 2.64 -8.72 -16.85
N GLY A 248 2.22 -9.77 -17.54
CA GLY A 248 2.84 -10.14 -18.81
C GLY A 248 2.17 -11.31 -19.48
N ASN A 249 2.80 -11.75 -20.57
CA ASN A 249 2.36 -12.85 -21.42
C ASN A 249 3.33 -14.04 -21.27
N GLY A 250 2.89 -15.26 -21.55
CA GLY A 250 3.66 -16.49 -21.41
C GLY A 250 3.23 -17.35 -20.22
N SER A 251 3.77 -18.57 -20.16
CA SER A 251 3.35 -19.60 -19.19
C SER A 251 3.67 -19.29 -17.73
N GLU A 252 4.63 -18.40 -17.44
CA GLU A 252 5.04 -18.02 -16.08
C GLU A 252 5.51 -16.55 -15.99
N PRO A 253 5.38 -15.91 -14.81
CA PRO A 253 5.95 -14.58 -14.56
C PRO A 253 7.46 -14.52 -14.76
N ASN A 254 7.91 -13.46 -15.42
CA ASN A 254 9.30 -13.30 -15.83
C ASN A 254 9.70 -11.82 -15.96
N ILE A 255 11.00 -11.57 -16.18
CA ILE A 255 11.60 -10.23 -16.25
C ILE A 255 11.05 -9.34 -17.37
N MET A 256 10.45 -9.90 -18.44
CA MET A 256 9.90 -9.12 -19.56
C MET A 256 8.48 -8.61 -19.32
N GLY A 257 7.97 -8.75 -18.09
CA GLY A 257 6.69 -8.16 -17.70
C GLY A 257 6.69 -6.63 -17.61
N ILE A 258 5.51 -6.08 -17.38
CA ILE A 258 5.20 -4.66 -17.36
C ILE A 258 4.81 -4.29 -15.92
N LYS A 259 5.39 -3.19 -15.44
CA LYS A 259 5.12 -2.58 -14.13
C LYS A 259 3.70 -2.02 -14.08
N VAL A 260 2.89 -2.45 -13.11
CA VAL A 260 1.54 -1.91 -12.88
C VAL A 260 1.59 -0.93 -11.71
N PRO A 261 0.97 0.25 -11.82
CA PRO A 261 0.82 1.17 -10.68
C PRO A 261 0.11 0.51 -9.50
N ASN A 262 0.52 0.86 -8.29
CA ASN A 262 -0.14 0.43 -7.05
C ASN A 262 -1.47 1.18 -6.81
N GLU A 263 -2.11 0.94 -5.66
CA GLU A 263 -3.43 1.46 -5.31
C GLU A 263 -3.52 3.00 -5.23
N VAL A 264 -2.38 3.69 -5.12
CA VAL A 264 -2.28 5.16 -5.15
C VAL A 264 -1.72 5.70 -6.46
N GLY A 265 -1.62 4.85 -7.50
CA GLY A 265 -1.09 5.23 -8.81
C GLY A 265 0.43 5.41 -8.87
N SER A 266 1.17 4.99 -7.84
CA SER A 266 2.63 5.08 -7.79
C SER A 266 3.29 3.86 -8.46
N LEU A 267 4.47 4.08 -9.04
CA LEU A 267 5.35 3.06 -9.62
C LEU A 267 6.60 2.82 -8.74
N ASP A 268 6.57 3.28 -7.48
CA ASP A 268 7.63 3.05 -6.48
C ASP A 268 7.52 1.63 -5.89
N PRO A 269 8.58 1.10 -5.24
CA PRO A 269 8.54 -0.23 -4.62
C PRO A 269 7.35 -0.40 -3.66
N LEU A 270 6.74 -1.58 -3.69
CA LEU A 270 5.61 -1.92 -2.84
C LEU A 270 6.02 -1.87 -1.36
N ARG A 271 5.24 -1.11 -0.60
CA ARG A 271 5.20 -1.19 0.86
C ARG A 271 4.69 -2.56 1.32
N GLY A 272 4.87 -2.86 2.60
CA GLY A 272 4.14 -3.97 3.23
C GLY A 272 2.62 -3.72 3.22
N TYR A 273 1.86 -4.81 3.10
CA TYR A 273 0.40 -4.85 3.18
C TYR A 273 -0.01 -5.81 4.32
N GLN A 274 -1.04 -5.47 5.09
CA GLN A 274 -1.47 -6.26 6.25
C GLN A 274 -2.98 -6.52 6.28
N GLY A 275 -3.47 -7.28 5.28
CA GLY A 275 -4.89 -7.65 5.17
C GLY A 275 -5.73 -6.56 4.52
N GLU A 276 -5.18 -5.91 3.49
CA GLU A 276 -5.77 -4.73 2.88
C GLU A 276 -6.51 -5.06 1.58
N ASP A 277 -7.63 -4.39 1.37
CA ASP A 277 -8.39 -4.47 0.11
C ASP A 277 -7.94 -3.33 -0.81
N ILE A 278 -7.44 -3.67 -2.00
CA ILE A 278 -6.93 -2.69 -2.97
C ILE A 278 -7.53 -2.85 -4.36
N GLU A 279 -7.54 -1.76 -5.13
CA GLU A 279 -7.82 -1.74 -6.56
C GLU A 279 -6.57 -1.27 -7.31
N ILE A 280 -6.19 -1.97 -8.38
CA ILE A 280 -5.10 -1.58 -9.29
C ILE A 280 -5.57 -1.60 -10.74
N GLN A 281 -5.03 -0.71 -11.57
CA GLN A 281 -5.43 -0.56 -12.97
C GLN A 281 -4.25 -0.74 -13.93
N LEU A 282 -4.47 -1.51 -14.99
CA LEU A 282 -3.46 -1.74 -16.04
C LEU A 282 -3.05 -0.42 -16.72
N PRO A 283 -1.74 -0.20 -16.94
CA PRO A 283 -1.23 1.06 -17.48
C PRO A 283 -1.47 1.22 -18.99
N GLY A 284 -1.61 2.48 -19.43
CA GLY A 284 -1.66 2.83 -20.86
C GLY A 284 -2.84 2.19 -21.60
N SER A 285 -2.58 1.58 -22.76
CA SER A 285 -3.57 0.89 -23.57
C SER A 285 -3.76 -0.60 -23.20
N LEU A 286 -3.02 -1.12 -22.22
CA LEU A 286 -3.03 -2.54 -21.88
C LEU A 286 -4.38 -2.97 -21.27
N THR A 287 -4.87 -4.15 -21.65
CA THR A 287 -6.09 -4.76 -21.13
C THR A 287 -5.83 -6.17 -20.56
N VAL A 288 -6.78 -6.71 -19.82
CA VAL A 288 -6.74 -8.10 -19.30
C VAL A 288 -6.70 -9.14 -20.42
N TYR A 289 -7.12 -8.79 -21.64
CA TYR A 289 -7.05 -9.69 -22.79
C TYR A 289 -5.61 -9.85 -23.33
N ASP A 290 -4.74 -8.86 -23.08
CA ASP A 290 -3.36 -8.80 -23.57
C ASP A 290 -2.35 -9.57 -22.69
N ILE A 291 -2.77 -9.96 -21.48
CA ILE A 291 -1.91 -10.58 -20.45
C ILE A 291 -2.36 -12.00 -20.09
N ASP A 292 -1.41 -12.80 -19.61
CA ASP A 292 -1.58 -14.19 -19.17
C ASP A 292 -1.52 -14.32 -17.65
N TRP A 293 -0.87 -13.40 -16.95
CA TRP A 293 -0.68 -13.45 -15.50
C TRP A 293 -0.56 -12.05 -14.86
N LEU A 294 -0.93 -12.00 -13.58
CA LEU A 294 -0.68 -10.91 -12.65
C LEU A 294 0.15 -11.44 -11.48
N ALA A 295 1.21 -10.74 -11.09
CA ALA A 295 2.18 -11.17 -10.11
C ALA A 295 2.65 -10.03 -9.20
N VAL A 296 3.26 -10.39 -8.07
CA VAL A 296 4.18 -9.53 -7.33
C VAL A 296 5.61 -10.02 -7.59
N TRP A 297 6.44 -9.15 -8.14
CA TRP A 297 7.78 -9.49 -8.65
C TRP A 297 8.82 -8.51 -8.12
N CYS A 298 9.94 -9.02 -7.61
CA CYS A 298 11.12 -8.23 -7.26
C CYS A 298 12.06 -8.14 -8.46
N VAL A 299 12.30 -6.93 -8.95
CA VAL A 299 13.10 -6.69 -10.17
C VAL A 299 14.59 -6.89 -9.89
N GLU A 300 15.14 -6.25 -8.85
CA GLU A 300 16.53 -6.40 -8.39
C GLU A 300 16.96 -7.88 -8.29
N TYR A 301 16.22 -8.70 -7.53
CA TYR A 301 16.53 -10.12 -7.32
C TYR A 301 15.89 -11.09 -8.33
N ARG A 302 15.16 -10.57 -9.34
CA ARG A 302 14.45 -11.36 -10.37
C ARG A 302 13.58 -12.50 -9.80
N HIS A 303 12.87 -12.23 -8.71
CA HIS A 303 12.18 -13.25 -7.92
C HIS A 303 10.66 -13.02 -7.89
N ASN A 304 9.90 -14.07 -8.21
CA ASN A 304 8.44 -14.12 -8.17
C ASN A 304 7.97 -14.38 -6.72
N PHE A 305 7.34 -13.39 -6.08
CA PHE A 305 6.80 -13.57 -4.72
C PHE A 305 5.42 -14.24 -4.73
N GLY A 306 4.74 -14.20 -5.89
CA GLY A 306 3.51 -14.95 -6.17
C GLY A 306 2.70 -14.37 -7.32
N HIS A 307 1.80 -15.18 -7.88
CA HIS A 307 1.04 -14.84 -9.08
C HIS A 307 -0.31 -15.56 -9.19
N VAL A 308 -1.16 -15.03 -10.08
CA VAL A 308 -2.42 -15.61 -10.55
C VAL A 308 -2.45 -15.57 -12.08
N PHE A 309 -3.10 -16.56 -12.70
CA PHE A 309 -3.27 -16.62 -14.16
C PHE A 309 -4.59 -16.00 -14.62
N ILE A 310 -4.57 -15.39 -15.80
CA ILE A 310 -5.69 -14.73 -16.44
C ILE A 310 -6.31 -15.69 -17.47
N PRO A 311 -7.57 -16.14 -17.30
CA PRO A 311 -8.25 -16.98 -18.28
C PRO A 311 -8.41 -16.27 -19.62
N LYS A 312 -8.51 -17.02 -20.71
CA LYS A 312 -8.73 -16.46 -22.07
C LYS A 312 -10.21 -16.43 -22.48
N ASP A 313 -11.09 -17.04 -21.70
CA ASP A 313 -12.55 -17.06 -21.86
C ASP A 313 -13.25 -15.90 -21.12
N LEU A 314 -12.64 -14.71 -21.11
CA LEU A 314 -13.19 -13.53 -20.43
C LEU A 314 -14.23 -12.80 -21.30
N ASP A 315 -15.37 -12.45 -20.71
CA ASP A 315 -16.33 -11.45 -21.21
C ASP A 315 -16.59 -10.44 -20.07
N VAL A 316 -15.61 -9.55 -19.84
CA VAL A 316 -15.64 -8.55 -18.76
C VAL A 316 -16.07 -7.17 -19.30
N PRO A 317 -16.63 -6.29 -18.45
CA PRO A 317 -17.01 -4.94 -18.84
C PRO A 317 -15.87 -4.14 -19.50
N PRO A 318 -16.17 -3.23 -20.44
CA PRO A 318 -15.17 -2.28 -20.95
C PRO A 318 -14.69 -1.33 -19.85
N ALA A 319 -13.53 -0.69 -20.04
CA ALA A 319 -12.98 0.26 -19.06
C ALA A 319 -13.39 1.72 -19.35
N LEU A 320 -14.70 2.01 -19.40
CA LEU A 320 -15.23 3.36 -19.71
C LEU A 320 -15.32 4.28 -18.47
N GLY A 321 -14.87 3.81 -17.30
CA GLY A 321 -14.91 4.52 -16.03
C GLY A 321 -16.14 4.23 -15.15
N GLN A 322 -17.07 3.39 -15.61
CA GLN A 322 -18.28 3.00 -14.86
C GLN A 322 -18.01 2.03 -13.69
N THR A 323 -16.94 1.25 -13.79
CA THR A 323 -16.44 0.34 -12.75
C THR A 323 -15.73 1.04 -11.61
N LYS A 324 -15.77 2.38 -11.59
CA LYS A 324 -15.79 3.14 -10.33
C LYS A 324 -17.05 2.76 -9.57
N ILE A 325 -16.96 1.65 -8.83
CA ILE A 325 -17.87 1.24 -7.76
C ILE A 325 -17.57 2.18 -6.58
N THR A 326 -18.02 3.44 -6.70
CA THR A 326 -18.10 4.42 -5.61
C THR A 326 -16.81 4.63 -4.77
N THR A 327 -15.64 4.24 -5.27
CA THR A 327 -14.33 4.80 -4.88
C THR A 327 -14.20 6.13 -5.63
N THR A 328 -14.80 7.19 -5.05
CA THR A 328 -15.07 8.49 -5.69
C THR A 328 -13.83 9.10 -6.38
N THR A 329 -13.68 8.84 -7.68
CA THR A 329 -12.49 9.20 -8.49
C THR A 329 -12.82 9.60 -9.94
N THR A 330 -14.04 10.08 -10.25
CA THR A 330 -14.03 11.39 -10.91
C THR A 330 -13.32 12.34 -9.94
N PRO A 331 -12.56 13.36 -10.40
CA PRO A 331 -12.17 14.41 -9.48
C PRO A 331 -13.49 14.97 -8.95
N ARG A 332 -13.81 14.67 -7.68
CA ARG A 332 -15.02 15.20 -7.04
C ARG A 332 -15.01 16.70 -7.36
N PRO A 333 -16.12 17.32 -7.78
CA PRO A 333 -16.21 18.76 -7.57
C PRO A 333 -15.94 18.95 -6.08
N VAL A 334 -14.83 19.62 -5.75
CA VAL A 334 -14.24 19.60 -4.40
C VAL A 334 -15.09 20.49 -3.49
N TYR A 335 -16.28 20.01 -3.15
CA TYR A 335 -17.17 20.65 -2.19
C TYR A 335 -16.78 20.33 -0.74
N SER A 336 -15.72 19.53 -0.52
CA SER A 336 -15.03 19.52 0.75
C SER A 336 -14.37 20.89 0.97
N ASN A 337 -14.97 21.69 1.84
CA ASN A 337 -14.30 22.86 2.38
C ASN A 337 -12.99 22.39 3.04
N CYS A 338 -11.93 23.19 2.95
CA CYS A 338 -10.64 22.91 3.56
C CYS A 338 -10.06 24.20 4.14
N ARG A 339 -9.69 24.17 5.42
CA ARG A 339 -8.97 25.25 6.08
C ARG A 339 -7.74 24.73 6.82
N GLU A 340 -6.64 25.43 6.65
CA GLU A 340 -5.45 25.27 7.50
C GLU A 340 -5.67 26.04 8.80
N ILE A 341 -5.63 25.33 9.93
CA ILE A 341 -5.93 25.87 11.26
C ILE A 341 -4.63 26.09 12.05
N LEU A 342 -3.71 25.12 12.01
CA LEU A 342 -2.35 25.24 12.52
C LEU A 342 -1.38 25.08 11.34
N PRO A 343 -0.61 26.13 10.96
CA PRO A 343 0.28 26.09 9.80
C PRO A 343 1.21 24.87 9.79
N ASN A 344 1.23 24.14 8.67
CA ASN A 344 2.01 22.91 8.47
C ASN A 344 1.73 21.76 9.47
N LYS A 345 0.74 21.89 10.38
CA LYS A 345 0.46 20.88 11.42
C LYS A 345 -0.97 20.36 11.45
N LEU A 346 -1.98 21.20 11.25
CA LEU A 346 -3.39 20.78 11.33
C LEU A 346 -4.24 21.48 10.27
N GLN A 347 -4.80 20.67 9.39
CA GLN A 347 -5.78 21.09 8.39
C GLN A 347 -7.10 20.36 8.63
N VAL A 348 -8.21 21.05 8.38
CA VAL A 348 -9.56 20.53 8.59
C VAL A 348 -10.33 20.61 7.29
N LYS A 349 -10.88 19.47 6.86
CA LYS A 349 -11.92 19.43 5.83
C LYS A 349 -13.27 19.18 6.45
N TRP A 350 -14.32 19.80 5.91
CA TRP A 350 -15.70 19.55 6.35
C TRP A 350 -16.70 19.58 5.21
N GLU A 351 -17.75 18.77 5.35
CA GLU A 351 -18.86 18.63 4.42
C GLU A 351 -20.16 18.41 5.20
N LEU A 352 -21.23 19.12 4.84
CA LEU A 352 -22.55 18.97 5.44
C LEU A 352 -23.32 17.83 4.75
N GLN A 353 -23.73 16.81 5.50
CA GLN A 353 -24.38 15.60 4.99
C GLN A 353 -25.70 15.36 5.73
N GLY A 354 -26.76 16.06 5.30
CA GLY A 354 -28.08 15.99 5.94
C GLY A 354 -28.04 16.54 7.37
N GLU A 355 -28.35 15.71 8.35
CA GLU A 355 -28.33 16.04 9.79
C GLU A 355 -26.94 15.86 10.43
N TYR A 356 -25.93 15.45 9.66
CA TYR A 356 -24.56 15.27 10.11
C TYR A 356 -23.62 16.31 9.48
N VAL A 357 -22.59 16.71 10.21
CA VAL A 357 -21.36 17.22 9.63
C VAL A 357 -20.34 16.09 9.56
N GLN A 358 -19.74 15.88 8.39
CA GLN A 358 -18.59 15.02 8.23
C GLN A 358 -17.33 15.90 8.29
N ILE A 359 -16.42 15.58 9.19
CA ILE A 359 -15.15 16.29 9.41
C ILE A 359 -14.01 15.32 9.11
N GLU A 360 -12.95 15.82 8.47
CA GLU A 360 -11.71 15.08 8.23
C GLU A 360 -10.53 15.96 8.66
N LEU A 361 -9.91 15.58 9.77
CA LEU A 361 -8.73 16.24 10.32
C LEU A 361 -7.48 15.62 9.70
N PHE A 362 -6.53 16.44 9.27
CA PHE A 362 -5.19 16.04 8.84
C PHE A 362 -4.18 16.67 9.80
N GLY A 363 -3.53 15.85 10.64
CA GLY A 363 -2.61 16.31 11.67
C GLY A 363 -1.21 15.71 11.56
N ARG A 364 -0.15 16.53 11.58
CA ARG A 364 1.23 16.06 11.80
C ARG A 364 1.44 15.80 13.30
N ILE A 365 0.99 14.63 13.75
CA ILE A 365 1.01 14.20 15.15
C ILE A 365 1.76 12.87 15.31
N SER A 366 2.45 12.65 16.42
CA SER A 366 2.99 11.33 16.82
C SER A 366 1.92 10.41 17.45
N GLU A 367 2.24 9.16 17.76
CA GLU A 367 1.26 8.18 18.32
C GLU A 367 0.90 8.42 19.80
N ASP A 368 1.71 9.24 20.47
CA ASP A 368 1.49 9.78 21.80
C ASP A 368 0.83 11.16 21.77
N GLN A 369 0.37 11.62 20.61
CA GLN A 369 -0.29 12.93 20.43
C GLN A 369 -1.73 12.79 19.93
N TYR A 370 -2.55 13.76 20.32
CA TYR A 370 -3.88 14.00 19.77
C TYR A 370 -3.88 15.24 18.87
N MET A 371 -4.88 15.31 18.00
CA MET A 371 -5.38 16.55 17.41
C MET A 371 -6.83 16.74 17.84
N ALA A 372 -7.19 17.93 18.32
CA ALA A 372 -8.54 18.29 18.72
C ALA A 372 -9.09 19.37 17.79
N PHE A 373 -10.40 19.31 17.53
CA PHE A 373 -11.13 20.33 16.78
C PHE A 373 -12.60 20.38 17.23
N GLY A 374 -13.13 21.59 17.41
CA GLY A 374 -14.55 21.78 17.69
C GLY A 374 -14.95 23.22 17.95
N LEU A 375 -16.11 23.39 18.59
CA LEU A 375 -16.71 24.69 18.86
C LEU A 375 -16.07 25.37 20.06
N SER A 376 -15.71 26.64 19.91
CA SER A 376 -15.23 27.47 21.02
C SER A 376 -16.32 27.69 22.07
N GLY A 377 -15.97 27.64 23.35
CA GLY A 377 -16.90 27.94 24.46
C GLY A 377 -17.33 29.42 24.54
N ALA A 378 -16.84 30.27 23.62
CA ALA A 378 -17.37 31.60 23.38
C ALA A 378 -17.25 31.97 21.89
N ASN A 379 -18.30 32.56 21.32
CA ASN A 379 -18.22 33.10 19.97
C ASN A 379 -17.45 34.43 19.96
N GLY A 380 -16.58 34.62 18.96
CA GLY A 380 -15.72 35.79 18.79
C GLY A 380 -14.32 35.70 19.43
N ARG A 381 -13.93 34.54 19.98
CA ARG A 381 -12.57 34.26 20.48
C ARG A 381 -12.34 32.75 20.62
N PRO A 382 -11.10 32.24 20.57
CA PRO A 382 -10.81 30.88 21.02
C PRO A 382 -10.94 30.81 22.55
N GLN A 383 -11.73 29.87 23.05
CA GLN A 383 -11.95 29.63 24.48
C GLN A 383 -12.19 28.13 24.73
N MET A 384 -11.33 27.50 25.54
CA MET A 384 -11.46 26.09 25.92
C MET A 384 -12.49 25.85 27.02
N ALA A 385 -12.63 26.72 28.02
CA ALA A 385 -13.66 26.51 29.04
C ALA A 385 -15.06 26.64 28.41
N GLN A 386 -15.93 25.66 28.69
CA GLN A 386 -17.24 25.46 28.07
C GLN A 386 -17.19 25.16 26.56
N SER A 387 -16.05 24.69 26.05
CA SER A 387 -15.95 24.24 24.66
C SER A 387 -16.37 22.79 24.50
N ASP A 388 -16.72 22.46 23.28
CA ASP A 388 -17.20 21.14 22.86
C ASP A 388 -16.39 20.72 21.64
N VAL A 389 -15.55 19.70 21.81
CA VAL A 389 -14.52 19.32 20.85
C VAL A 389 -14.44 17.82 20.64
N VAL A 390 -14.05 17.43 19.44
CA VAL A 390 -13.66 16.05 19.16
C VAL A 390 -12.16 15.93 19.32
N VAL A 391 -11.73 15.00 20.18
CA VAL A 391 -10.32 14.63 20.33
C VAL A 391 -10.06 13.40 19.46
N ALA A 392 -9.20 13.56 18.45
CA ALA A 392 -8.88 12.52 17.48
C ALA A 392 -7.41 12.11 17.56
N PHE A 393 -7.15 10.80 17.58
CA PHE A 393 -5.81 10.25 17.72
C PHE A 393 -5.72 8.81 17.20
N TYR A 394 -4.50 8.32 17.05
CA TYR A 394 -4.24 6.91 16.76
C TYR A 394 -3.95 6.15 18.06
N ASP A 395 -4.83 5.21 18.43
CA ASP A 395 -4.62 4.36 19.60
C ASP A 395 -3.68 3.21 19.23
N SER A 396 -2.38 3.44 19.42
CA SER A 396 -1.33 2.45 19.14
C SER A 396 -1.43 1.14 19.93
N ASN A 397 -2.20 1.10 21.03
CA ASN A 397 -2.43 -0.13 21.80
C ASN A 397 -3.50 -1.00 21.12
N ALA A 398 -4.63 -0.40 20.77
CA ALA A 398 -5.74 -1.08 20.11
C ALA A 398 -5.60 -1.14 18.58
N ARG A 399 -4.63 -0.41 18.00
CA ARG A 399 -4.39 -0.22 16.57
C ARG A 399 -5.60 0.32 15.80
N VAL A 400 -6.36 1.21 16.42
CA VAL A 400 -7.53 1.86 15.83
C VAL A 400 -7.41 3.37 15.87
N PHE A 401 -7.99 4.04 14.88
CA PHE A 401 -8.21 5.48 14.92
C PHE A 401 -9.40 5.78 15.81
N ARG A 402 -9.20 6.66 16.80
CA ARG A 402 -10.24 7.13 17.71
C ARG A 402 -10.57 8.58 17.40
N ALA A 403 -11.86 8.90 17.49
CA ALA A 403 -12.37 10.25 17.60
C ALA A 403 -13.48 10.18 18.64
N GLU A 404 -13.30 10.91 19.73
CA GLU A 404 -14.16 10.85 20.92
C GLU A 404 -14.65 12.28 21.22
N ASP A 405 -15.95 12.43 21.52
CA ASP A 405 -16.50 13.72 21.98
C ASP A 405 -16.01 14.06 23.38
N TYR A 406 -15.63 15.32 23.56
CA TYR A 406 -15.10 15.90 24.80
C TYR A 406 -15.77 17.24 25.11
N PHE A 407 -16.51 17.26 26.22
CA PHE A 407 -16.82 18.51 26.90
C PHE A 407 -15.66 19.01 27.78
N ILE A 408 -15.26 20.27 27.60
CA ILE A 408 -14.22 20.92 28.41
C ILE A 408 -14.87 21.87 29.41
N SER A 409 -15.04 21.44 30.66
CA SER A 409 -15.60 22.33 31.70
C SER A 409 -14.58 23.37 32.18
N ASP A 410 -13.33 22.94 32.37
CA ASP A 410 -12.25 23.65 33.07
C ASP A 410 -10.89 23.39 32.42
N LEU A 411 -9.90 24.24 32.68
CA LEU A 411 -8.52 24.12 32.17
C LEU A 411 -7.68 23.12 33.01
N SER A 412 -8.19 21.89 33.18
CA SER A 412 -7.54 20.82 33.93
C SER A 412 -7.71 19.46 33.25
N GLN A 413 -6.90 18.46 33.60
CA GLN A 413 -7.14 17.07 33.21
C GLN A 413 -8.48 16.54 33.76
N CYS A 414 -9.05 15.54 33.11
CA CYS A 414 -10.32 14.94 33.52
C CYS A 414 -10.25 14.20 34.87
N ASP A 415 -10.85 14.78 35.92
CA ASP A 415 -11.04 14.10 37.21
C ASP A 415 -12.15 13.03 37.14
N GLY A 416 -13.03 13.10 36.13
CA GLY A 416 -14.21 12.24 35.95
C GLY A 416 -15.54 12.96 36.16
N GLN A 417 -15.50 14.25 36.49
CA GLN A 417 -16.65 15.15 36.57
C GLN A 417 -16.37 16.53 35.96
N ARG A 418 -15.09 16.95 35.92
CA ARG A 418 -14.62 18.25 35.43
C ARG A 418 -13.24 18.15 34.76
N GLY A 419 -12.92 19.18 33.99
CA GLY A 419 -11.70 19.30 33.17
C GLY A 419 -11.98 19.07 31.69
N VAL A 420 -10.95 18.66 30.96
CA VAL A 420 -11.00 18.19 29.57
C VAL A 420 -11.40 16.71 29.59
N CYS A 421 -12.70 16.41 29.63
CA CYS A 421 -13.22 15.04 29.80
C CYS A 421 -13.86 14.49 28.52
N PRO A 422 -13.65 13.20 28.19
CA PRO A 422 -14.50 12.52 27.21
C PRO A 422 -15.91 12.33 27.81
N ASP A 423 -16.92 12.44 26.97
CA ASP A 423 -18.33 12.48 27.40
C ASP A 423 -18.77 11.20 28.14
N GLU A 424 -18.24 10.04 27.74
CA GLU A 424 -18.48 8.76 28.42
C GLU A 424 -18.03 8.78 29.90
N ARG A 425 -17.00 9.58 30.25
CA ARG A 425 -16.58 9.75 31.65
C ARG A 425 -17.47 10.69 32.45
N LEU A 426 -18.24 11.56 31.79
CA LEU A 426 -19.28 12.39 32.39
C LEU A 426 -20.64 11.67 32.48
N GLY A 427 -20.75 10.47 31.91
CA GLY A 427 -22.00 9.71 31.80
C GLY A 427 -22.89 10.14 30.62
N ALA A 428 -22.38 11.01 29.75
CA ALA A 428 -22.97 11.36 28.46
C ALA A 428 -22.52 10.35 27.38
N ARG A 429 -23.03 10.48 26.16
CA ARG A 429 -22.71 9.58 25.05
C ARG A 429 -21.65 10.18 24.15
N ASN A 430 -20.69 9.38 23.71
CA ASN A 430 -19.88 9.75 22.55
C ASN A 430 -20.78 9.84 21.30
N ASN A 431 -21.00 11.05 20.79
CA ASN A 431 -21.85 11.30 19.62
C ASN A 431 -21.05 11.31 18.30
N VAL A 432 -19.74 11.06 18.37
CA VAL A 432 -18.82 10.94 17.23
C VAL A 432 -18.81 9.51 16.69
N VAL A 433 -18.97 9.37 15.37
CA VAL A 433 -18.74 8.10 14.68
C VAL A 433 -17.55 8.24 13.74
N VAL A 434 -16.44 7.54 14.06
CA VAL A 434 -15.30 7.40 13.15
C VAL A 434 -15.77 6.72 11.85
N VAL A 435 -15.44 7.33 10.72
CA VAL A 435 -15.78 6.82 9.37
C VAL A 435 -14.55 6.12 8.76
N SER A 436 -13.39 6.74 8.87
CA SER A 436 -12.12 6.17 8.40
C SER A 436 -10.94 6.89 9.05
N GLY A 437 -9.79 6.24 9.15
CA GLY A 437 -8.53 6.91 9.47
C GLY A 437 -7.38 6.29 8.69
N ASP A 438 -6.35 7.08 8.44
CA ASP A 438 -5.09 6.67 7.84
C ASP A 438 -3.92 7.40 8.52
N ARG A 439 -2.73 6.83 8.49
CA ARG A 439 -1.50 7.42 9.01
C ARG A 439 -0.36 7.18 8.04
N LYS A 440 -0.01 8.22 7.28
CA LYS A 440 0.98 8.17 6.20
C LYS A 440 1.92 9.37 6.25
N GLY A 441 3.23 9.15 6.08
CA GLY A 441 4.21 10.23 5.96
C GLY A 441 4.34 11.16 7.18
N GLY A 442 4.02 10.69 8.38
CA GLY A 442 4.00 11.52 9.60
C GLY A 442 2.73 12.36 9.78
N VAL A 443 1.76 12.23 8.86
CA VAL A 443 0.42 12.82 8.96
C VAL A 443 -0.58 11.72 9.34
N THR A 444 -1.48 12.03 10.27
CA THR A 444 -2.66 11.23 10.59
C THR A 444 -3.88 11.93 10.03
N SER A 445 -4.64 11.25 9.17
CA SER A 445 -5.97 11.69 8.75
C SER A 445 -7.03 10.89 9.50
N ILE A 446 -7.98 11.58 10.14
CA ILE A 446 -9.13 10.92 10.77
C ILE A 446 -10.40 11.62 10.29
N ARG A 447 -11.25 10.85 9.62
CA ARG A 447 -12.58 11.24 9.18
C ARG A 447 -13.61 10.69 10.15
N TYR A 448 -14.45 11.56 10.66
CA TYR A 448 -15.58 11.21 11.51
C TYR A 448 -16.82 11.99 11.09
N LYS A 449 -17.98 11.54 11.55
CA LYS A 449 -19.24 12.27 11.44
C LYS A 449 -19.80 12.55 12.82
N ARG A 450 -20.42 13.72 12.97
CA ARG A 450 -21.11 14.16 14.18
C ARG A 450 -22.46 14.76 13.80
N LEU A 451 -23.48 14.58 14.64
CA LEU A 451 -24.79 15.19 14.45
C LEU A 451 -24.71 16.72 14.60
N LEU A 452 -25.50 17.45 13.83
CA LEU A 452 -25.61 18.92 13.96
C LEU A 452 -26.28 19.35 15.27
N GLN A 453 -27.14 18.49 15.81
CA GLN A 453 -27.80 18.67 17.08
C GLN A 453 -28.05 17.30 17.70
N THR A 454 -27.75 17.16 18.99
CA THR A 454 -28.00 15.94 19.78
C THR A 454 -29.16 16.18 20.75
N ASN A 455 -29.54 15.13 21.50
CA ASN A 455 -30.51 15.24 22.58
C ASN A 455 -29.87 15.56 23.95
N GLU A 456 -28.55 15.80 24.00
CA GLU A 456 -27.74 15.92 25.24
C GLU A 456 -27.17 17.35 25.41
N ALA A 457 -28.04 18.35 25.30
CA ALA A 457 -27.75 19.80 25.26
C ALA A 457 -27.05 20.43 26.50
N ILE A 458 -26.52 19.63 27.41
CA ILE A 458 -25.67 20.07 28.54
C ILE A 458 -24.19 19.99 28.18
N TYR A 459 -23.82 18.98 27.37
CA TYR A 459 -22.43 18.69 27.00
C TYR A 459 -22.20 18.90 25.49
N ASP A 460 -23.22 18.63 24.66
CA ASP A 460 -23.22 18.96 23.24
C ASP A 460 -23.72 20.38 22.95
N MET A 461 -22.95 21.14 22.16
CA MET A 461 -23.37 22.40 21.54
C MET A 461 -23.88 22.14 20.11
N PRO A 462 -25.08 22.66 19.73
CA PRO A 462 -25.58 22.51 18.38
C PRO A 462 -24.73 23.31 17.38
N ILE A 463 -24.37 22.67 16.27
CA ILE A 463 -23.51 23.21 15.21
C ILE A 463 -24.35 24.11 14.28
N PRO A 464 -24.18 25.44 14.29
CA PRO A 464 -25.03 26.32 13.50
C PRO A 464 -24.67 26.23 12.00
N ILE A 465 -25.70 26.13 11.17
CA ILE A 465 -25.60 26.07 9.70
C ILE A 465 -25.96 27.39 9.02
N ASP A 466 -26.45 28.37 9.77
CA ASP A 466 -26.93 29.67 9.27
C ASP A 466 -25.90 30.79 9.38
N ARG A 467 -24.81 30.58 10.14
CA ARG A 467 -23.83 31.62 10.51
C ARG A 467 -22.41 31.06 10.70
N GLU A 468 -21.43 31.96 10.77
CA GLU A 468 -20.08 31.63 11.20
C GLU A 468 -19.99 31.51 12.73
N VAL A 469 -19.24 30.52 13.20
CA VAL A 469 -18.94 30.28 14.62
C VAL A 469 -17.44 30.14 14.86
N SER A 470 -16.96 30.65 15.99
CA SER A 470 -15.58 30.45 16.45
C SER A 470 -15.29 28.99 16.75
N ILE A 471 -14.16 28.49 16.26
CA ILE A 471 -13.65 27.15 16.56
C ILE A 471 -12.44 27.23 17.49
N ILE A 472 -12.14 26.10 18.13
CA ILE A 472 -10.82 25.86 18.71
C ILE A 472 -10.22 24.57 18.13
N ALA A 473 -8.91 24.55 18.03
CA ALA A 473 -8.14 23.38 17.64
C ALA A 473 -6.79 23.36 18.35
N ALA A 474 -6.31 22.17 18.67
CA ALA A 474 -5.01 21.97 19.31
C ALA A 474 -4.36 20.65 18.90
N VAL A 475 -3.03 20.57 19.07
CA VAL A 475 -2.22 19.35 18.99
C VAL A 475 -1.45 19.24 20.30
N GLY A 476 -1.63 18.15 21.02
CA GLY A 476 -1.02 17.96 22.34
C GLY A 476 -0.72 16.49 22.63
N PRO A 477 0.04 16.19 23.70
CA PRO A 477 0.29 14.83 24.13
C PRO A 477 -0.96 14.16 24.71
N LEU A 478 -1.00 12.84 24.66
CA LEU A 478 -1.96 11.97 25.35
C LEU A 478 -1.42 11.59 26.73
N ASN A 479 -2.32 11.31 27.68
CA ASN A 479 -1.96 10.72 28.97
C ASN A 479 -1.90 9.17 28.88
N ALA A 480 -1.54 8.51 30.00
CA ALA A 480 -1.44 7.05 30.06
C ALA A 480 -2.78 6.30 29.84
N ARG A 481 -3.92 6.99 29.92
CA ARG A 481 -5.27 6.46 29.61
C ARG A 481 -5.70 6.72 28.16
N LYS A 482 -4.82 7.29 27.33
CA LYS A 482 -5.13 7.80 25.98
C LYS A 482 -6.15 8.95 25.97
N GLU A 483 -6.22 9.73 27.04
CA GLU A 483 -7.02 10.96 27.10
C GLU A 483 -6.15 12.19 26.80
N ALA A 484 -6.76 13.30 26.34
CA ALA A 484 -6.04 14.54 26.08
C ALA A 484 -5.31 15.08 27.34
N ASN A 485 -4.02 15.38 27.18
CA ASN A 485 -3.22 16.07 28.20
C ASN A 485 -2.95 17.53 27.76
N ALA A 486 -2.36 18.35 28.62
CA ALA A 486 -2.03 19.74 28.27
C ALA A 486 -1.10 19.79 27.04
N HIS A 487 -1.56 20.43 25.97
CA HIS A 487 -0.69 20.84 24.87
C HIS A 487 0.39 21.80 25.37
N SER A 488 1.50 21.92 24.63
CA SER A 488 2.44 23.00 24.91
C SER A 488 1.75 24.35 24.71
N HIS A 489 2.20 25.43 25.36
CA HIS A 489 1.60 26.76 25.17
C HIS A 489 2.38 27.57 24.13
N THR A 490 2.68 26.99 22.96
CA THR A 490 3.39 27.69 21.87
C THR A 490 2.40 28.20 20.83
N ALA A 491 2.77 29.22 20.06
CA ALA A 491 1.93 29.71 18.95
C ALA A 491 1.81 28.71 17.76
N SER A 492 2.25 27.46 17.93
CA SER A 492 2.33 26.43 16.88
C SER A 492 1.51 25.17 17.17
N ASP A 493 0.83 25.08 18.32
CA ASP A 493 0.15 23.87 18.80
C ASP A 493 -1.33 24.09 19.13
N HIS A 494 -1.81 25.33 19.16
CA HIS A 494 -3.23 25.70 19.24
C HIS A 494 -3.47 26.97 18.42
N ASN A 495 -4.72 27.29 18.07
CA ASN A 495 -5.02 28.55 17.39
C ASN A 495 -5.11 29.72 18.40
N PRO A 496 -4.19 30.70 18.37
CA PRO A 496 -4.27 31.87 19.26
C PRO A 496 -5.32 32.88 18.75
N ASP A 497 -5.60 32.88 17.45
CA ASP A 497 -6.52 33.78 16.77
C ASP A 497 -7.94 33.20 16.66
N ASP A 498 -8.93 34.09 16.58
CA ASP A 498 -10.33 33.75 16.36
C ASP A 498 -10.59 33.29 14.92
N ILE A 499 -10.42 31.98 14.69
CA ILE A 499 -10.80 31.34 13.43
C ILE A 499 -12.29 31.02 13.50
N ARG A 500 -13.05 31.51 12.51
CA ARG A 500 -14.48 31.22 12.39
C ARG A 500 -14.79 30.36 11.17
N ILE A 501 -15.70 29.41 11.32
CA ILE A 501 -16.16 28.50 10.27
C ILE A 501 -17.68 28.59 10.18
N ASN A 502 -18.21 28.60 8.95
CA ASN A 502 -19.61 28.28 8.68
C ASN A 502 -19.65 26.86 8.08
N PHE A 503 -20.30 25.94 8.77
CA PHE A 503 -20.33 24.52 8.40
C PHE A 503 -21.23 24.21 7.18
N SER A 504 -22.13 25.11 6.79
CA SER A 504 -22.95 24.98 5.57
C SER A 504 -22.34 25.60 4.32
N LYS A 505 -21.25 26.38 4.48
CA LYS A 505 -20.52 27.00 3.37
C LYS A 505 -20.06 25.93 2.39
N ARG A 506 -19.92 26.31 1.12
CA ARG A 506 -19.33 25.49 0.05
C ARG A 506 -18.16 26.25 -0.56
N ASN A 507 -17.15 25.52 -1.02
CA ASN A 507 -15.93 26.06 -1.67
C ASN A 507 -15.03 26.93 -0.77
N ASP A 508 -14.89 26.64 0.53
CA ASP A 508 -13.76 27.18 1.30
C ASP A 508 -12.47 26.45 0.91
N HIS A 509 -11.51 27.15 0.30
CA HIS A 509 -10.26 26.57 -0.21
C HIS A 509 -9.04 27.25 0.42
N SER A 510 -9.05 27.36 1.75
CA SER A 510 -8.00 28.04 2.51
C SER A 510 -6.80 27.15 2.90
N CYS A 511 -6.85 25.85 2.60
CA CYS A 511 -5.67 24.97 2.61
C CYS A 511 -4.77 25.26 1.39
N LYS A 512 -3.53 25.70 1.62
CA LYS A 512 -2.60 26.12 0.53
C LYS A 512 -1.76 24.98 -0.03
N ASN A 513 -1.38 24.00 0.80
CA ASN A 513 -0.53 22.85 0.45
C ASN A 513 -1.07 21.58 1.12
N SER A 514 -0.74 20.40 0.60
CA SER A 514 -1.00 19.12 1.29
C SER A 514 0.01 18.91 2.43
N LEU A 515 -0.44 18.52 3.62
CA LEU A 515 0.48 18.16 4.72
C LEU A 515 1.36 16.94 4.40
N TYR A 516 0.96 16.10 3.44
CA TYR A 516 1.73 14.95 2.96
C TYR A 516 2.87 15.35 2.01
N ASP A 517 2.75 16.49 1.31
CA ASP A 517 3.78 17.00 0.39
C ASP A 517 4.85 17.83 1.13
N ILE A 518 4.57 18.18 2.39
CA ILE A 518 5.56 18.75 3.31
C ILE A 518 6.53 17.62 3.68
N LYS A 519 7.62 17.53 2.92
CA LYS A 519 8.76 16.67 3.23
C LYS A 519 9.19 16.88 4.68
N ASP A 520 9.36 15.78 5.39
CA ASP A 520 10.24 15.75 6.55
C ASP A 520 11.68 15.64 6.02
N GLU A 521 12.33 16.77 5.71
CA GLU A 521 13.68 16.78 5.12
C GLU A 521 14.79 16.36 6.11
N SER A 522 14.45 16.06 7.36
CA SER A 522 15.26 15.19 8.20
C SER A 522 14.47 13.94 8.56
N GLY A 523 14.71 12.87 7.79
CA GLY A 523 14.69 11.54 8.38
C GLY A 523 15.50 11.56 9.69
N PRO A 524 15.05 10.86 10.74
CA PRO A 524 15.61 11.03 12.07
C PRO A 524 17.13 10.83 12.07
N LYS A 525 17.87 11.73 12.72
CA LYS A 525 19.34 11.66 12.74
C LYS A 525 19.79 10.29 13.26
N PRO A 526 20.82 9.67 12.65
CA PRO A 526 21.40 8.44 13.17
C PRO A 526 21.82 8.64 14.62
N TRP A 527 21.69 7.59 15.44
CA TRP A 527 22.22 7.65 16.79
C TRP A 527 23.75 7.81 16.74
N PRO A 528 24.35 8.55 17.70
CA PRO A 528 25.81 8.61 17.80
C PRO A 528 26.40 7.21 17.92
N THR A 529 27.46 6.92 17.17
CA THR A 529 28.14 5.62 17.24
C THR A 529 28.61 5.36 18.67
N LEU A 530 28.00 4.36 19.31
CA LEU A 530 28.29 3.94 20.68
C LEU A 530 29.72 3.40 20.75
N LYS A 531 30.42 3.59 21.88
CA LYS A 531 31.84 3.20 22.01
C LYS A 531 32.11 2.55 23.36
N ILE A 532 32.91 1.48 23.36
CA ILE A 532 33.38 0.80 24.58
C ILE A 532 34.92 0.87 24.63
N LYS A 533 35.45 1.27 25.79
CA LYS A 533 36.89 1.41 26.05
C LYS A 533 37.20 0.98 27.48
N GLY A 534 38.36 0.34 27.69
CA GLY A 534 38.83 -0.06 29.03
C GLY A 534 38.18 -1.33 29.59
N GLU A 535 37.21 -1.92 28.89
CA GLU A 535 36.58 -3.18 29.27
C GLU A 535 37.37 -4.38 28.72
N GLN A 536 37.56 -5.41 29.55
CA GLN A 536 38.16 -6.69 29.15
C GLN A 536 37.12 -7.81 28.92
N ARG A 537 35.85 -7.54 29.23
CA ARG A 537 34.75 -8.49 29.15
C ARG A 537 33.62 -7.95 28.28
N PHE A 538 33.21 -8.73 27.29
CA PHE A 538 32.17 -8.38 26.35
C PHE A 538 31.07 -9.44 26.32
N ARG A 539 29.83 -9.01 26.19
CA ARG A 539 28.65 -9.88 25.98
C ARG A 539 28.06 -9.59 24.61
N ALA A 540 28.09 -10.57 23.72
CA ALA A 540 27.56 -10.50 22.36
C ALA A 540 26.23 -11.23 22.26
N SER A 541 25.18 -10.52 21.86
CA SER A 541 23.81 -11.06 21.65
C SER A 541 23.21 -10.48 20.36
N ILE A 542 22.12 -11.05 19.86
CA ILE A 542 21.44 -10.55 18.66
C ILE A 542 20.40 -9.48 19.04
N GLY A 543 19.99 -8.63 18.11
CA GLY A 543 18.90 -7.68 18.35
C GLY A 543 18.49 -6.88 17.13
N ALA A 544 17.38 -6.16 17.31
CA ALA A 544 16.82 -5.26 16.31
C ALA A 544 17.81 -4.21 15.78
N THR A 545 17.77 -3.93 14.48
CA THR A 545 18.72 -3.04 13.79
C THR A 545 18.56 -1.54 14.08
N GLY A 546 17.47 -1.12 14.72
CA GLY A 546 17.20 0.30 14.96
C GLY A 546 16.78 1.09 13.72
N GLY A 547 16.27 0.41 12.69
CA GLY A 547 15.60 1.01 11.53
C GLY A 547 16.29 2.23 10.93
N LYS A 548 15.56 3.36 10.89
CA LYS A 548 16.03 4.60 10.24
C LYS A 548 17.10 5.37 11.04
N ARG A 549 17.41 4.99 12.28
CA ARG A 549 18.44 5.62 13.14
C ARG A 549 19.65 4.73 13.44
N GLY A 550 19.49 3.42 13.33
CA GLY A 550 20.46 2.41 13.74
C GLY A 550 21.36 1.94 12.61
N TYR A 551 21.53 0.62 12.46
CA TYR A 551 22.56 -0.04 11.65
C TYR A 551 22.77 0.63 10.28
N THR A 552 21.74 0.70 9.44
CA THR A 552 21.87 1.23 8.07
C THR A 552 22.26 2.71 8.04
N ALA A 553 21.76 3.51 8.99
CA ALA A 553 22.04 4.94 9.08
C ALA A 553 23.40 5.26 9.72
N ILE A 554 23.90 4.39 10.60
CA ILE A 554 25.22 4.50 11.24
C ILE A 554 26.34 4.00 10.32
N THR A 555 26.10 2.88 9.62
CA THR A 555 27.13 2.20 8.82
C THR A 555 27.14 2.61 7.35
N GLY A 556 26.01 3.08 6.82
CA GLY A 556 25.79 3.27 5.38
C GLY A 556 25.53 1.98 4.61
N ILE A 557 25.45 0.82 5.29
CA ILE A 557 25.35 -0.52 4.69
C ILE A 557 23.95 -1.10 4.98
N PRO A 558 23.24 -1.66 3.98
CA PRO A 558 21.96 -2.35 4.21
C PRO A 558 22.08 -3.50 5.21
N SER A 559 21.09 -3.61 6.08
CA SER A 559 21.03 -4.62 7.14
C SER A 559 20.01 -5.73 6.86
N TRP A 560 20.19 -6.89 7.49
CA TRP A 560 19.32 -8.07 7.37
C TRP A 560 18.10 -8.07 8.31
N GLY A 561 17.83 -6.95 8.99
CA GLY A 561 16.75 -6.84 9.99
C GLY A 561 17.21 -7.13 11.42
N ILE A 562 18.33 -7.85 11.60
CA ILE A 562 19.02 -8.10 12.88
C ILE A 562 20.49 -7.63 12.84
N ALA A 563 21.06 -7.34 14.01
CA ALA A 563 22.45 -6.92 14.20
C ALA A 563 23.02 -7.39 15.56
N TRP A 564 24.35 -7.33 15.71
CA TRP A 564 25.06 -7.63 16.96
C TRP A 564 24.91 -6.53 18.00
N TYR A 565 24.61 -6.93 19.23
CA TYR A 565 24.59 -6.11 20.44
C TYR A 565 25.76 -6.52 21.35
N ILE A 566 26.67 -5.59 21.65
CA ILE A 566 27.83 -5.81 22.51
C ILE A 566 27.67 -5.03 23.81
N ASN A 567 27.75 -5.72 24.97
CA ASN A 567 27.36 -5.18 26.29
C ASN A 567 25.97 -4.50 26.23
N ASP A 568 25.06 -5.17 25.51
CA ASP A 568 23.71 -4.72 25.21
C ASP A 568 23.62 -3.34 24.53
N LEU A 569 24.66 -2.90 23.81
CA LEU A 569 24.66 -1.72 22.94
C LEU A 569 24.57 -2.15 21.47
N LEU A 570 23.77 -1.48 20.64
CA LEU A 570 23.67 -1.74 19.20
C LEU A 570 24.98 -1.35 18.49
N ILE A 571 25.66 -2.35 17.90
CA ILE A 571 26.89 -2.22 17.11
C ILE A 571 27.92 -1.15 17.58
N PRO A 572 28.38 -1.15 18.85
CA PRO A 572 29.36 -0.19 19.33
C PRO A 572 30.74 -0.40 18.69
N GLU A 573 31.50 0.68 18.54
CA GLU A 573 32.94 0.59 18.33
C GLU A 573 33.64 0.15 19.62
N ILE A 574 34.19 -1.06 19.64
CA ILE A 574 34.99 -1.53 20.79
C ILE A 574 36.47 -1.21 20.56
N THR A 575 37.20 -0.85 21.62
CA THR A 575 38.64 -0.58 21.56
C THR A 575 39.41 -1.61 22.36
N VAL A 576 40.39 -2.27 21.74
CA VAL A 576 41.19 -3.35 22.32
C VAL A 576 42.69 -3.07 22.16
N GLU A 577 43.53 -3.54 23.08
CA GLU A 577 44.97 -3.34 23.06
C GLU A 577 45.72 -4.61 22.64
N ARG A 578 46.74 -4.47 21.79
CA ARG A 578 47.62 -5.56 21.35
C ARG A 578 48.27 -6.26 22.54
N GLY A 579 48.26 -7.59 22.53
CA GLY A 579 48.84 -8.45 23.58
C GLY A 579 47.95 -8.66 24.81
N LEU A 580 46.82 -7.96 24.96
CA LEU A 580 45.84 -8.24 26.02
C LEU A 580 44.84 -9.31 25.59
N THR A 581 44.30 -10.03 26.59
CA THR A 581 43.26 -11.05 26.42
C THR A 581 41.91 -10.51 26.85
N TYR A 582 40.89 -10.75 26.02
CA TYR A 582 39.51 -10.32 26.21
C TYR A 582 38.58 -11.54 26.23
N GLU A 583 37.62 -11.55 27.16
CA GLU A 583 36.59 -12.60 27.23
C GLU A 583 35.31 -12.11 26.53
N PHE A 584 34.81 -12.92 25.59
CA PHE A 584 33.51 -12.74 24.94
C PHE A 584 32.53 -13.83 25.40
N ILE A 585 31.42 -13.41 25.99
CA ILE A 585 30.24 -14.24 26.26
C ILE A 585 29.33 -14.13 25.03
N ILE A 586 29.01 -15.25 24.39
CA ILE A 586 28.36 -15.28 23.07
C ILE A 586 26.99 -15.96 23.15
N GLU A 587 25.96 -15.25 22.69
CA GLU A 587 24.56 -15.67 22.74
C GLU A 587 23.87 -15.52 21.37
N GLY A 588 24.52 -15.99 20.30
CA GLY A 588 24.08 -15.90 18.91
C GLY A 588 23.36 -17.13 18.34
N GLY A 589 23.10 -18.15 19.15
CA GLY A 589 22.55 -19.43 18.72
C GLY A 589 23.61 -20.48 18.35
N ASN A 590 23.25 -21.75 18.50
CA ASN A 590 24.15 -22.90 18.36
C ASN A 590 23.59 -24.05 17.48
N ASP A 591 22.34 -23.96 17.00
CA ASP A 591 21.73 -24.96 16.13
C ASP A 591 21.83 -24.58 14.63
N PRO A 592 22.76 -25.18 13.84
CA PRO A 592 22.89 -24.89 12.42
C PRO A 592 21.68 -25.34 11.57
N ALA A 593 20.77 -26.16 12.10
CA ALA A 593 19.54 -26.53 11.41
C ALA A 593 18.50 -25.39 11.38
N GLN A 594 18.73 -24.30 12.12
CA GLN A 594 17.87 -23.11 12.17
C GLN A 594 18.62 -21.85 11.71
N PRO A 595 18.87 -21.65 10.39
CA PRO A 595 19.66 -20.52 9.88
C PRO A 595 19.18 -19.14 10.36
N ALA A 596 17.87 -18.95 10.55
CA ALA A 596 17.27 -17.71 11.04
C ALA A 596 17.55 -17.39 12.52
N ARG A 597 18.13 -18.33 13.29
CA ARG A 597 18.57 -18.17 14.69
C ARG A 597 20.01 -18.67 14.92
N TYR A 598 20.78 -18.83 13.85
CA TYR A 598 22.14 -19.36 13.91
C TYR A 598 23.15 -18.34 13.40
N HIS A 599 23.68 -17.55 14.33
CA HIS A 599 24.62 -16.46 14.06
C HIS A 599 25.89 -16.62 14.91
N PRO A 600 26.82 -17.50 14.53
CA PRO A 600 28.07 -17.65 15.26
C PRO A 600 28.91 -16.37 15.21
N PHE A 601 29.45 -15.97 16.35
CA PHE A 601 30.28 -14.78 16.52
C PHE A 601 31.75 -15.09 16.20
N TYR A 602 32.40 -14.21 15.45
CA TYR A 602 33.83 -14.32 15.17
C TYR A 602 34.44 -12.94 14.90
N ILE A 603 35.77 -12.86 15.01
CA ILE A 603 36.55 -11.63 14.77
C ILE A 603 37.34 -11.79 13.48
N THR A 604 37.32 -10.77 12.63
CA THR A 604 37.86 -10.83 11.26
C THR A 604 38.36 -9.47 10.76
N ASP A 605 39.12 -9.45 9.67
CA ASP A 605 39.54 -8.25 8.94
C ASP A 605 38.52 -7.77 7.89
N SER A 606 37.52 -8.59 7.57
CA SER A 606 36.45 -8.27 6.62
C SER A 606 35.36 -7.38 7.26
N PRO A 607 35.01 -6.22 6.65
CA PRO A 607 33.92 -5.38 7.13
C PRO A 607 32.54 -6.02 6.93
N GLU A 608 32.37 -6.88 5.90
CA GLU A 608 31.08 -7.53 5.60
C GLU A 608 30.87 -8.85 6.36
N GLY A 609 31.91 -9.61 6.69
CA GLY A 609 31.77 -10.87 7.43
C GLY A 609 31.37 -12.08 6.57
N GLY A 610 30.48 -12.95 7.08
CA GLY A 610 29.90 -14.09 6.35
C GLY A 610 30.86 -15.15 5.80
N LEU A 611 31.95 -15.46 6.51
CA LEU A 611 32.97 -16.43 6.06
C LEU A 611 32.40 -17.80 5.67
N GLY A 612 31.36 -18.30 6.36
CA GLY A 612 30.69 -19.57 6.06
C GLY A 612 29.90 -19.60 4.74
N GLN A 613 29.67 -18.44 4.09
CA GLN A 613 29.09 -18.37 2.74
C GLN A 613 30.16 -18.41 1.64
N LYS A 614 31.44 -18.21 1.99
CA LYS A 614 32.55 -18.05 1.03
C LYS A 614 33.24 -19.40 0.81
N THR A 615 33.66 -19.68 -0.42
CA THR A 615 34.35 -20.94 -0.76
C THR A 615 35.70 -20.69 -1.46
N GLY A 616 36.59 -21.68 -1.40
CA GLY A 616 37.86 -21.69 -2.14
C GLY A 616 38.73 -20.45 -1.88
N LEU A 617 39.02 -19.68 -2.92
CA LEU A 617 39.90 -18.52 -2.85
C LEU A 617 39.28 -17.33 -2.07
N GLU A 618 37.95 -17.23 -2.01
CA GLU A 618 37.28 -16.10 -1.35
C GLU A 618 37.32 -16.24 0.17
N ALA A 619 37.11 -17.45 0.70
CA ALA A 619 37.31 -17.73 2.11
C ALA A 619 38.76 -17.45 2.56
N ARG A 620 39.74 -17.74 1.70
CA ARG A 620 41.18 -17.50 1.97
C ARG A 620 41.62 -16.04 1.93
N LYS A 621 40.80 -15.13 1.39
CA LYS A 621 41.09 -13.67 1.42
C LYS A 621 40.76 -13.04 2.77
N GLN A 622 39.99 -13.72 3.61
CA GLN A 622 39.48 -13.23 4.86
C GLN A 622 40.16 -13.98 6.02
N LYS A 623 40.80 -13.25 6.93
CA LYS A 623 41.43 -13.83 8.12
C LYS A 623 40.44 -13.81 9.28
N ALA A 624 40.24 -14.97 9.91
CA ALA A 624 39.63 -15.06 11.23
C ALA A 624 40.72 -14.90 12.30
N TYR A 625 40.43 -14.12 13.34
CA TYR A 625 41.32 -13.84 14.47
C TYR A 625 40.83 -14.48 15.78
N ALA A 626 39.53 -14.79 15.88
CA ALA A 626 38.89 -15.52 16.97
C ALA A 626 37.54 -16.09 16.51
N GLY A 627 37.03 -17.12 17.18
CA GLY A 627 35.66 -17.64 16.97
C GLY A 627 35.50 -18.62 15.79
N VAL A 628 36.62 -19.02 15.17
CA VAL A 628 36.69 -20.01 14.09
C VAL A 628 37.87 -20.94 14.36
N GLU A 629 37.64 -22.24 14.26
CA GLU A 629 38.67 -23.27 14.13
C GLU A 629 38.65 -23.84 12.71
N TYR A 630 39.66 -24.63 12.35
CA TYR A 630 39.74 -25.29 11.05
C TYR A 630 39.89 -26.79 11.25
N ASP A 631 39.12 -27.59 10.50
CA ASP A 631 39.25 -29.05 10.50
C ASP A 631 40.50 -29.53 9.74
N GLU A 632 40.72 -30.85 9.73
CA GLU A 632 41.85 -31.48 9.02
C GLU A 632 41.82 -31.24 7.49
N ASP A 633 40.63 -30.97 6.93
CA ASP A 633 40.41 -30.64 5.52
C ASP A 633 40.57 -29.13 5.23
N GLY A 634 40.73 -28.30 6.27
CA GLY A 634 40.89 -26.85 6.18
C GLY A 634 39.59 -26.06 6.02
N ASN A 635 38.43 -26.65 6.32
CA ASN A 635 37.15 -25.94 6.36
C ASN A 635 37.04 -25.14 7.66
N ALA A 636 36.49 -23.93 7.57
CA ALA A 636 36.24 -23.07 8.73
C ALA A 636 35.02 -23.58 9.52
N ILE A 637 35.22 -23.94 10.79
CA ILE A 637 34.18 -24.33 11.73
C ILE A 637 34.00 -23.21 12.75
N PRO A 638 32.79 -22.65 12.93
CA PRO A 638 32.56 -21.60 13.91
C PRO A 638 32.57 -22.16 15.34
N THR A 639 33.40 -21.60 16.21
CA THR A 639 33.47 -21.95 17.64
C THR A 639 32.82 -20.92 18.55
N GLY A 640 32.57 -19.70 18.07
CA GLY A 640 31.80 -18.69 18.78
C GLY A 640 30.29 -18.95 18.73
N VAL A 641 29.83 -20.07 19.31
CA VAL A 641 28.41 -20.45 19.40
C VAL A 641 27.98 -20.58 20.87
N GLY A 642 26.69 -20.36 21.13
CA GLY A 642 26.08 -20.44 22.46
C GLY A 642 24.56 -20.41 22.36
N ARG A 643 23.83 -20.41 23.48
CA ARG A 643 22.36 -20.24 23.47
C ARG A 643 21.93 -19.03 22.65
N TYR A 644 20.75 -19.08 22.03
CA TYR A 644 20.22 -17.91 21.33
C TYR A 644 19.66 -16.89 22.33
N CYS A 645 20.11 -15.64 22.26
CA CYS A 645 19.43 -14.53 22.91
C CYS A 645 19.29 -13.32 21.98
N GLU A 646 18.10 -12.74 21.96
CA GLU A 646 17.74 -11.63 21.07
C GLU A 646 17.03 -10.49 21.82
N TRP A 647 17.41 -9.25 21.51
CA TRP A 647 16.63 -8.05 21.77
C TRP A 647 15.52 -7.90 20.70
N GLU A 648 14.44 -8.66 20.87
CA GLU A 648 13.29 -8.72 19.95
C GLU A 648 12.39 -7.47 20.07
N HIS A 649 11.75 -7.07 18.97
CA HIS A 649 10.64 -6.10 19.02
C HIS A 649 9.41 -6.70 19.72
N ARG A 650 8.78 -5.95 20.64
CA ARG A 650 7.49 -6.35 21.24
C ARG A 650 6.34 -6.37 20.24
N THR A 651 6.38 -5.50 19.23
CA THR A 651 5.27 -5.30 18.27
C THR A 651 5.77 -4.91 16.88
N VAL A 652 6.37 -3.74 16.73
CA VAL A 652 6.91 -3.17 15.49
C VAL A 652 8.19 -2.38 15.80
N ASP A 653 8.96 -2.01 14.79
CA ASP A 653 10.11 -1.12 14.98
C ASP A 653 9.68 0.32 15.31
N ARG A 654 10.09 0.79 16.48
CA ARG A 654 9.84 2.13 17.03
C ARG A 654 11.08 3.01 17.05
N SER A 655 12.17 2.58 16.38
CA SER A 655 13.46 3.28 16.36
C SER A 655 13.41 4.76 15.99
N ALA A 656 12.51 5.14 15.06
CA ALA A 656 12.36 6.53 14.65
C ALA A 656 11.95 7.48 15.79
N GLU A 657 11.22 6.97 16.79
CA GLU A 657 10.61 7.76 17.88
C GLU A 657 11.61 8.24 18.94
N PHE A 658 12.79 7.64 19.03
CA PHE A 658 13.74 7.89 20.13
C PHE A 658 15.03 8.56 19.65
N ASP A 659 15.38 9.72 20.20
CA ASP A 659 16.67 10.38 19.92
C ASP A 659 17.87 9.72 20.64
N ASN A 660 17.63 8.89 21.66
CA ASN A 660 18.65 8.10 22.35
C ASN A 660 18.39 6.59 22.14
N PHE A 661 19.43 5.85 21.76
CA PHE A 661 19.43 4.40 21.65
C PHE A 661 18.96 3.68 22.93
N GLU A 662 19.31 4.18 24.12
CA GLU A 662 18.90 3.53 25.38
C GLU A 662 17.37 3.49 25.56
N GLN A 663 16.68 4.53 25.11
CA GLN A 663 15.22 4.60 25.13
C GLN A 663 14.62 3.62 24.12
N PHE A 664 15.16 3.54 22.90
CA PHE A 664 14.76 2.54 21.92
C PHE A 664 14.93 1.11 22.46
N LYS A 665 16.10 0.80 23.03
CA LYS A 665 16.40 -0.49 23.64
C LYS A 665 15.41 -0.87 24.74
N SER A 666 14.92 0.08 25.52
CA SER A 666 13.90 -0.19 26.55
C SER A 666 12.56 -0.69 25.99
N THR A 667 12.27 -0.44 24.71
CA THR A 667 11.07 -0.96 24.03
C THR A 667 11.20 -2.42 23.61
N LEU A 668 12.42 -2.93 23.48
CA LEU A 668 12.70 -4.32 23.11
C LEU A 668 12.42 -5.26 24.29
N VAL A 669 12.33 -6.56 24.03
CA VAL A 669 12.42 -7.61 25.05
C VAL A 669 13.68 -8.38 24.79
N PHE A 670 14.54 -8.45 25.80
CA PHE A 670 15.60 -9.44 25.79
C PHE A 670 15.02 -10.82 26.13
N LYS A 671 15.03 -11.73 25.16
CA LYS A 671 14.67 -13.14 25.36
C LYS A 671 15.92 -13.99 25.18
N CYS A 672 16.02 -15.06 25.97
CA CYS A 672 16.95 -16.15 25.73
C CYS A 672 16.17 -17.44 25.59
N GLU A 673 16.67 -18.34 24.75
CA GLU A 673 16.31 -19.75 24.79
C GLU A 673 17.04 -20.46 25.95
N ASP A 674 16.51 -21.61 26.38
CA ASP A 674 17.12 -22.40 27.44
C ASP A 674 18.47 -22.96 26.98
N GLY A 675 19.50 -22.77 27.80
CA GLY A 675 20.85 -23.25 27.54
C GLY A 675 21.94 -22.39 28.17
N GLU A 676 23.18 -22.77 27.88
CA GLU A 676 24.38 -22.07 28.34
C GLU A 676 24.91 -21.09 27.27
N PRO A 677 25.46 -19.92 27.66
CA PRO A 677 26.15 -19.04 26.74
C PRO A 677 27.49 -19.64 26.29
N GLY A 678 27.95 -19.24 25.12
CA GLY A 678 29.30 -19.54 24.64
C GLY A 678 30.34 -18.66 25.31
N TYR A 679 31.58 -19.14 25.40
CA TYR A 679 32.71 -18.37 25.94
C TYR A 679 33.89 -18.44 24.98
N MET A 680 34.45 -17.28 24.63
CA MET A 680 35.60 -17.14 23.74
C MET A 680 36.62 -16.18 24.35
N ASN A 681 37.82 -16.70 24.66
CA ASN A 681 38.95 -15.88 25.06
C ASN A 681 39.79 -15.54 23.83
N TRP A 682 40.00 -14.25 23.58
CA TRP A 682 40.79 -13.75 22.47
C TRP A 682 41.95 -12.88 22.96
N THR A 683 43.18 -13.35 22.75
CA THR A 683 44.39 -12.53 22.89
C THR A 683 44.64 -11.78 21.59
N VAL A 684 44.63 -10.45 21.64
CA VAL A 684 44.84 -9.60 20.45
C VAL A 684 46.27 -9.80 19.94
N PRO A 685 46.48 -10.27 18.70
CA PRO A 685 47.83 -10.48 18.18
C PRO A 685 48.64 -9.18 18.09
N MET A 686 49.95 -9.26 18.33
CA MET A 686 50.85 -8.11 18.22
C MET A 686 50.98 -7.58 16.78
N ASP A 687 50.69 -8.42 15.78
CA ASP A 687 50.64 -8.10 14.34
C ASP A 687 49.23 -7.73 13.85
N ALA A 688 48.23 -7.65 14.74
CA ALA A 688 46.86 -7.32 14.34
C ALA A 688 46.78 -5.91 13.72
N PRO A 689 45.99 -5.71 12.64
CA PRO A 689 45.80 -4.39 12.02
C PRO A 689 45.04 -3.45 12.96
N ASP A 690 45.19 -2.13 12.77
CA ASP A 690 44.54 -1.08 13.60
C ASP A 690 42.99 -1.12 13.56
N THR A 691 42.42 -1.84 12.59
CA THR A 691 40.97 -2.06 12.47
C THR A 691 40.70 -3.52 12.19
N LEU A 692 39.85 -4.10 13.04
CA LEU A 692 39.22 -5.41 12.85
C LEU A 692 37.69 -5.22 12.94
N TYR A 693 36.95 -6.29 12.75
CA TYR A 693 35.50 -6.33 12.83
C TYR A 693 35.06 -7.55 13.63
N TYR A 694 34.03 -7.39 14.46
CA TYR A 694 33.25 -8.52 14.94
C TYR A 694 32.10 -8.73 13.95
N GLN A 695 31.87 -9.98 13.53
CA GLN A 695 30.87 -10.29 12.52
C GLN A 695 30.15 -11.61 12.81
N CYS A 696 29.11 -11.89 12.03
CA CYS A 696 28.44 -13.19 11.99
C CYS A 696 29.12 -14.11 10.96
N PHE A 697 29.43 -15.35 11.35
CA PHE A 697 30.08 -16.32 10.48
C PHE A 697 29.21 -16.71 9.28
N THR A 698 27.90 -16.83 9.49
CA THR A 698 26.93 -17.34 8.50
C THR A 698 26.24 -16.26 7.66
N HIS A 699 26.28 -15.00 8.09
CA HIS A 699 25.56 -13.89 7.44
C HIS A 699 26.44 -12.64 7.34
N ASN A 700 26.39 -11.96 6.19
CA ASN A 700 27.08 -10.68 6.01
C ASN A 700 26.36 -9.53 6.75
N ASN A 701 27.07 -8.47 7.12
CA ASN A 701 26.53 -7.19 7.59
C ASN A 701 25.67 -7.26 8.87
N LEU A 702 26.12 -7.99 9.90
CA LEU A 702 25.46 -8.04 11.22
C LEU A 702 26.23 -7.27 12.31
N GLY A 703 27.56 -7.18 12.19
CA GLY A 703 28.43 -6.56 13.19
C GLY A 703 29.15 -5.30 12.71
N TRP A 704 30.15 -4.88 13.48
CA TRP A 704 30.82 -3.60 13.32
C TRP A 704 32.26 -3.62 13.85
N ARG A 705 32.80 -2.43 14.14
CA ARG A 705 34.24 -2.15 14.18
C ARG A 705 34.89 -2.41 15.54
N ILE A 706 36.09 -2.97 15.47
CA ILE A 706 37.07 -3.08 16.54
C ILE A 706 38.23 -2.14 16.20
N ASN A 707 38.50 -1.16 17.06
CA ASN A 707 39.69 -0.32 16.97
C ASN A 707 40.81 -0.98 17.78
N VAL A 708 41.91 -1.36 17.13
CA VAL A 708 43.06 -1.99 17.78
C VAL A 708 44.14 -0.93 18.05
N VAL A 709 44.64 -0.86 19.28
CA VAL A 709 45.68 0.09 19.70
C VAL A 709 46.85 -0.62 20.36
N ASP A 710 47.98 0.08 20.50
CA ASP A 710 49.15 -0.46 21.20
C ASP A 710 48.94 -0.50 22.72
N ALA A 711 49.61 -1.45 23.38
CA ALA A 711 49.54 -1.66 24.82
C ALA A 711 49.88 -0.38 25.61
N GLY A 712 48.99 0.00 26.53
CA GLY A 712 49.14 1.17 27.40
C GLY A 712 48.68 2.50 26.80
N ALA A 713 48.18 2.53 25.55
CA ALA A 713 47.67 3.77 24.91
C ALA A 713 46.53 4.44 25.70
N SER A 714 45.74 3.66 26.42
CA SER A 714 44.71 4.12 27.36
C SER A 714 45.27 4.99 28.51
N THR A 715 46.50 4.72 28.98
CA THR A 715 47.14 5.48 30.07
C THR A 715 47.75 6.80 29.61
N ALA A 716 48.35 6.84 28.41
CA ALA A 716 49.02 8.03 27.86
C ALA A 716 48.07 9.21 27.59
N SER A 717 46.79 8.92 27.32
CA SER A 717 45.76 9.95 27.08
C SER A 717 45.48 10.78 28.33
N THR A 718 45.53 10.17 29.51
CA THR A 718 45.24 10.81 30.81
C THR A 718 46.36 11.77 31.23
N THR A 719 47.63 11.41 30.99
CA THR A 719 48.81 12.23 31.32
C THR A 719 48.84 13.53 30.52
N LEU A 720 48.59 13.45 29.20
CA LEU A 720 48.54 14.63 28.32
C LEU A 720 47.44 15.63 28.72
N GLN A 721 46.34 15.15 29.30
CA GLN A 721 45.23 16.00 29.73
C GLN A 721 45.56 16.77 31.03
N LEU A 722 46.35 16.18 31.94
CA LEU A 722 46.88 16.89 33.11
C LEU A 722 47.88 17.98 32.72
N GLU A 723 48.86 17.68 31.87
CA GLU A 723 49.89 18.65 31.49
C GLU A 723 49.31 19.85 30.75
N ARG A 724 48.33 19.62 29.85
CA ARG A 724 47.62 20.71 29.17
C ARG A 724 46.88 21.62 30.14
N ASN A 725 46.24 21.07 31.17
CA ASN A 725 45.56 21.87 32.20
C ASN A 725 46.56 22.66 33.07
N GLN A 726 47.73 22.11 33.40
CA GLN A 726 48.79 22.87 34.07
C GLN A 726 49.31 24.02 33.20
N LEU A 727 49.59 23.77 31.91
CA LEU A 727 50.03 24.80 30.96
C LEU A 727 49.03 25.97 30.85
N PHE A 728 47.73 25.69 30.79
CA PHE A 728 46.69 26.73 30.84
C PHE A 728 46.71 27.51 32.16
N PHE A 729 46.89 26.83 33.29
CA PHE A 729 46.94 27.49 34.61
C PHE A 729 48.17 28.40 34.75
N TYR A 730 49.34 27.95 34.29
CA TYR A 730 50.56 28.76 34.23
C TYR A 730 50.43 29.95 33.27
N MET A 731 49.76 29.80 32.13
CA MET A 731 49.54 30.91 31.19
C MET A 731 48.57 31.96 31.73
N MET A 732 47.52 31.55 32.45
CA MET A 732 46.64 32.49 33.17
C MET A 732 47.38 33.23 34.30
N LEU A 733 48.25 32.54 35.05
CA LEU A 733 49.09 33.15 36.08
C LEU A 733 50.09 34.18 35.53
N THR A 734 50.73 33.91 34.39
CA THR A 734 51.68 34.86 33.79
C THR A 734 50.98 36.09 33.20
N VAL A 735 49.81 35.92 32.58
CA VAL A 735 48.97 37.05 32.13
C VAL A 735 48.52 37.91 33.32
N PHE A 736 48.06 37.29 34.41
CA PHE A 736 47.64 38.02 35.61
C PHE A 736 48.81 38.79 36.26
N SER A 737 50.00 38.17 36.32
CA SER A 737 51.22 38.82 36.81
C SER A 737 51.65 40.01 35.94
N LEU A 738 51.57 39.89 34.61
CA LEU A 738 51.87 40.98 33.66
C LEU A 738 50.89 42.17 33.80
N VAL A 739 49.60 41.90 34.03
CA VAL A 739 48.60 42.94 34.28
C VAL A 739 48.85 43.64 35.62
N VAL A 740 49.15 42.89 36.69
CA VAL A 740 49.45 43.46 38.01
C VAL A 740 50.75 44.28 38.01
N THR A 741 51.80 43.82 37.31
CA THR A 741 53.06 44.58 37.17
C THR A 741 52.88 45.86 36.36
N ARG A 742 52.10 45.84 35.26
CA ARG A 742 51.72 47.09 34.56
C ARG A 742 50.98 48.06 35.48
N SER A 743 50.00 47.58 36.25
CA SER A 743 49.19 48.42 37.16
C SER A 743 50.02 49.03 38.30
N ARG A 744 51.05 48.33 38.80
CA ARG A 744 51.97 48.88 39.82
C ARG A 744 53.00 49.86 39.26
N LEU A 745 53.47 49.67 38.02
CA LEU A 745 54.41 50.61 37.39
C LEU A 745 53.78 51.97 37.04
N THR A 746 52.48 52.02 36.74
CA THR A 746 51.76 53.30 36.51
C THR A 746 51.56 54.13 37.79
N ASN A 747 51.58 53.53 38.98
CA ASN A 747 51.34 54.25 40.25
C ASN A 747 52.62 54.78 40.93
N CYS A 748 53.81 54.60 40.34
CA CYS A 748 55.07 55.19 40.83
C CYS A 748 55.65 56.27 39.90
N LEU A 749 54.89 56.73 38.91
CA LEU A 749 55.25 57.85 38.00
C LEU A 749 54.30 59.06 38.15
N LEU A 750 53.45 59.06 39.17
CA LEU A 750 52.57 60.16 39.57
C LEU A 750 52.58 60.31 41.11
N ALA A 751 53.75 60.63 41.66
CA ALA A 751 53.99 61.11 43.03
C ALA A 751 55.26 61.97 43.05
#